data_AF-A0AAE2ZFE8-F1
#
_entry.id   AF-A0AAE2ZFE8-F1
#
_cell.length_a   1.000
_cell.length_b   1.000
_cell.length_c   1.000
_cell.angle_alpha   90.00
_cell.angle_beta   90.00
_cell.angle_gamma   90.00
#
_symmetry.space_group_name_H-M   'P 1'
#
loop_
_entity.id
_entity.type
_entity.pdbx_description
1 polymer ?
#
loop_
_entity_poly.entity_id
_entity_poly.type
_entity_poly.pdbx_seq_one_letter_code
_entity_poly.pdbx_strand_id
1 'polypeptide(L)'
;MKFTLKDYQDEAVKEVLDRLKKARKRWHEDRDKHAFSLTATTGAGKTVMAAAVFESLFYGNDDFDFEADPGAVVIWFSDDPSLNEQSRWRLQEASDKLTISDLVSVGNSFAGEKFQPGKIYFLNTQKLSKNSLLVRGHDPNDPALETADGQRIMPDMRSHTIWDTIQNTIEDPDLTLYLILDEAHRGMKEGGRSNGDGKPTIVKQLINGSGAVPGIPIVWGISATVQRFNDAVSGMQDRSTLPNVIVDAKKVQDSGLLKDTINLDVPDETGDFSTVLLRRGTAKLSDISNAWAEYAKQQDDADTVLPLMVLQVPNSPDHNEIGLWLDTIFEQWPELQHDSIANVFGEHKTETFGRHTAPYIAPERVQESDWVRILIAKDAISTGWDCPRAEVMVSFRAATDKTHITQLLGRMVRTPLARRIPGNDRLNAVDCLLPHFDKKSVEAVVTALMSGGEAGEELPGRRVLINPREMKPNPAISEDVWQKLLSLPSQTLPKRQARPVKRLTALAHELAVDGLLADAGKKAHAELHKVLDGAQVRYAEEIRKARDSVMTVEGKTVKADVETKEMTFDDFVEAADYAVIEDAYKRAARVISPDLATTYSEHLASKADEDEDPEDALVEAHTVIAALGLVPDLKDDLEIAAEKLSNQWLTNYRVQIKSLSDERQDVYRQIREMSADPLDVDLARPNTWLQMTTARKADGTEEPLPRFERHMLCDEDGLFPGDFNSWEGKVVKAELERNGTVAWYRNPARASQDSLGVTYEEGGDIKIVRPDFIFFAQLDDGTVVADIVDPHGIQFGDALPKLQGLAEYAEANAGTYRRIEVVAEVGGTFRTIDLTEASARAAVKSAATVKEVYDSEVAHDYVM
;
A
#
# COMPACT_ATOMS: atom_id res chain seq x y z
N MET A 1 -7.28 -7.41 12.17
CA MET A 1 -5.93 -6.97 11.73
C MET A 1 -5.29 -6.01 12.72
N LYS A 2 -3.98 -6.14 12.98
CA LYS A 2 -3.19 -5.19 13.80
C LYS A 2 -2.74 -3.94 13.04
N PHE A 3 -2.62 -4.02 11.72
CA PHE A 3 -2.30 -2.88 10.86
C PHE A 3 -3.55 -2.41 10.13
N THR A 4 -3.70 -1.08 10.00
CA THR A 4 -4.69 -0.47 9.09
C THR A 4 -4.21 -0.66 7.65
N LEU A 5 -5.03 -1.31 6.83
CA LEU A 5 -4.74 -1.48 5.40
C LEU A 5 -4.84 -0.14 4.67
N LYS A 6 -3.92 0.09 3.73
CA LYS A 6 -4.01 1.20 2.78
C LYS A 6 -5.10 0.92 1.74
N ASP A 7 -5.62 1.94 1.09
CA ASP A 7 -6.79 1.84 0.19
C ASP A 7 -6.61 0.82 -0.94
N TYR A 8 -5.42 0.82 -1.56
CA TYR A 8 -5.09 -0.13 -2.61
C TYR A 8 -5.00 -1.57 -2.07
N GLN A 9 -4.64 -1.75 -0.78
CA GLN A 9 -4.60 -3.05 -0.13
C GLN A 9 -6.01 -3.54 0.18
N ASP A 10 -6.89 -2.67 0.67
CA ASP A 10 -8.32 -2.99 0.88
C ASP A 10 -8.98 -3.42 -0.44
N GLU A 11 -8.76 -2.66 -1.52
CA GLU A 11 -9.27 -2.99 -2.86
C GLU A 11 -8.76 -4.36 -3.34
N ALA A 12 -7.45 -4.60 -3.21
CA ALA A 12 -6.84 -5.86 -3.61
C ALA A 12 -7.34 -7.06 -2.76
N VAL A 13 -7.44 -6.90 -1.44
CA VAL A 13 -7.96 -7.94 -0.53
C VAL A 13 -9.39 -8.30 -0.89
N LYS A 14 -10.25 -7.30 -1.14
CA LYS A 14 -11.62 -7.50 -1.58
C LYS A 14 -11.70 -8.31 -2.88
N GLU A 15 -10.89 -7.96 -3.88
CA GLU A 15 -10.87 -8.68 -5.15
C GLU A 15 -10.38 -10.12 -5.00
N VAL A 16 -9.33 -10.35 -4.19
CA VAL A 16 -8.83 -11.70 -3.89
C VAL A 16 -9.93 -12.53 -3.22
N LEU A 17 -10.62 -11.98 -2.22
CA LEU A 17 -11.72 -12.66 -1.53
C LEU A 17 -12.86 -13.00 -2.48
N ASP A 18 -13.25 -12.11 -3.39
CA ASP A 18 -14.23 -12.41 -4.45
C ASP A 18 -13.78 -13.58 -5.35
N ARG A 19 -12.49 -13.64 -5.74
CA ARG A 19 -11.95 -14.77 -6.52
C ARG A 19 -11.96 -16.08 -5.73
N LEU A 20 -11.60 -16.05 -4.45
CA LEU A 20 -11.65 -17.24 -3.58
C LEU A 20 -13.08 -17.72 -3.39
N LYS A 21 -14.05 -16.83 -3.16
CA LYS A 21 -15.49 -17.14 -3.06
C LYS A 21 -15.99 -17.84 -4.33
N LYS A 22 -15.65 -17.31 -5.50
CA LYS A 22 -16.02 -17.90 -6.80
C LYS A 22 -15.36 -19.25 -7.03
N ALA A 23 -14.08 -19.39 -6.71
CA ALA A 23 -13.35 -20.64 -6.85
C ALA A 23 -13.90 -21.75 -5.93
N ARG A 24 -14.19 -21.42 -4.66
CA ARG A 24 -14.81 -22.32 -3.68
C ARG A 24 -16.17 -22.81 -4.16
N LYS A 25 -17.04 -21.88 -4.60
CA LYS A 25 -18.37 -22.20 -5.10
C LYS A 25 -18.30 -23.20 -6.25
N ARG A 26 -17.50 -22.91 -7.29
CA ARG A 26 -17.35 -23.78 -8.46
C ARG A 26 -16.69 -25.12 -8.14
N TRP A 27 -15.80 -25.17 -7.15
CA TRP A 27 -15.24 -26.46 -6.69
C TRP A 27 -16.30 -27.36 -6.06
N HIS A 28 -17.15 -26.82 -5.18
CA HIS A 28 -18.17 -27.61 -4.49
C HIS A 28 -19.38 -27.94 -5.37
N GLU A 29 -19.75 -27.06 -6.30
CA GLU A 29 -20.88 -27.28 -7.22
C GLU A 29 -20.47 -28.14 -8.42
N ASP A 30 -19.35 -27.83 -9.08
CA ASP A 30 -19.00 -28.38 -10.40
C ASP A 30 -17.70 -29.20 -10.40
N ARG A 31 -16.95 -29.23 -9.28
CA ARG A 31 -15.59 -29.79 -9.17
C ARG A 31 -14.55 -29.12 -10.08
N ASP A 32 -14.80 -27.86 -10.45
CA ASP A 32 -13.88 -27.08 -11.27
C ASP A 32 -12.71 -26.52 -10.46
N LYS A 33 -11.49 -26.79 -10.96
CA LYS A 33 -10.25 -26.27 -10.38
C LYS A 33 -9.94 -24.88 -10.92
N HIS A 34 -9.48 -23.99 -10.05
CA HIS A 34 -9.24 -22.59 -10.42
C HIS A 34 -7.86 -22.07 -9.96
N ALA A 35 -7.28 -21.16 -10.74
CA ALA A 35 -6.08 -20.42 -10.36
C ALA A 35 -6.19 -18.92 -10.69
N PHE A 36 -5.57 -18.08 -9.88
CA PHE A 36 -5.34 -16.66 -10.16
C PHE A 36 -4.14 -16.16 -9.36
N SER A 37 -3.64 -14.97 -9.69
CA SER A 37 -2.60 -14.30 -8.91
C SER A 37 -3.03 -12.97 -8.33
N LEU A 38 -2.41 -12.63 -7.20
CA LEU A 38 -2.21 -11.27 -6.74
C LEU A 38 -0.82 -10.82 -7.20
N THR A 39 -0.78 -9.80 -8.05
CA THR A 39 0.46 -9.17 -8.48
C THR A 39 0.60 -7.80 -7.84
N ALA A 40 1.68 -7.62 -7.08
CA ALA A 40 1.99 -6.34 -6.46
C ALA A 40 3.52 -6.15 -6.36
N THR A 41 3.97 -4.92 -6.53
CA THR A 41 5.39 -4.56 -6.44
C THR A 41 6.01 -4.96 -5.08
N THR A 42 7.33 -5.08 -5.04
CA THR A 42 8.06 -5.32 -3.79
C THR A 42 7.82 -4.15 -2.83
N GLY A 43 7.52 -4.45 -1.57
CA GLY A 43 7.18 -3.43 -0.56
C GLY A 43 5.70 -3.05 -0.48
N ALA A 44 4.84 -3.50 -1.41
CA ALA A 44 3.40 -3.20 -1.39
C ALA A 44 2.59 -3.85 -0.24
N GLY A 45 3.23 -4.65 0.62
CA GLY A 45 2.55 -5.35 1.73
C GLY A 45 1.85 -6.65 1.33
N LYS A 46 2.43 -7.44 0.40
CA LYS A 46 1.87 -8.73 -0.06
C LYS A 46 1.48 -9.68 1.08
N THR A 47 2.37 -9.86 2.06
CA THR A 47 2.10 -10.74 3.21
C THR A 47 1.04 -10.16 4.16
N VAL A 48 0.95 -8.83 4.28
CA VAL A 48 -0.08 -8.15 5.08
C VAL A 48 -1.46 -8.32 4.44
N MET A 49 -1.56 -8.14 3.11
CA MET A 49 -2.78 -8.45 2.36
C MET A 49 -3.16 -9.93 2.50
N ALA A 50 -2.18 -10.84 2.47
CA ALA A 50 -2.45 -12.26 2.69
C ALA A 50 -2.99 -12.57 4.09
N ALA A 51 -2.45 -11.93 5.14
CA ALA A 51 -3.00 -12.05 6.49
C ALA A 51 -4.47 -11.62 6.55
N ALA A 52 -4.81 -10.46 5.96
CA ALA A 52 -6.18 -9.96 5.93
C ALA A 52 -7.13 -10.90 5.15
N VAL A 53 -6.66 -11.48 4.04
CA VAL A 53 -7.41 -12.50 3.29
C VAL A 53 -7.66 -13.73 4.15
N PHE A 54 -6.66 -14.24 4.89
CA PHE A 54 -6.83 -15.43 5.73
C PHE A 54 -7.73 -15.18 6.96
N GLU A 55 -7.60 -14.02 7.61
CA GLU A 55 -8.54 -13.64 8.67
C GLU A 55 -9.98 -13.64 8.15
N SER A 56 -10.19 -13.04 6.98
CA SER A 56 -11.51 -12.98 6.35
C SER A 56 -11.98 -14.37 5.90
N LEU A 57 -11.07 -15.22 5.41
CA LEU A 57 -11.37 -16.57 4.99
C LEU A 57 -11.84 -17.45 6.17
N PHE A 58 -11.18 -17.35 7.33
CA PHE A 58 -11.48 -18.21 8.49
C PHE A 58 -12.58 -17.67 9.39
N TYR A 59 -12.67 -16.36 9.56
CA TYR A 59 -13.57 -15.73 10.54
C TYR A 59 -14.69 -14.91 9.89
N GLY A 60 -14.67 -14.77 8.56
CA GLY A 60 -15.54 -13.84 7.86
C GLY A 60 -15.04 -12.40 8.03
N ASN A 61 -15.52 -11.53 7.15
CA ASN A 61 -15.25 -10.11 7.25
C ASN A 61 -16.39 -9.29 6.61
N ASP A 62 -17.12 -8.59 7.47
CA ASP A 62 -18.23 -7.72 7.08
C ASP A 62 -17.74 -6.51 6.26
N ASP A 63 -16.46 -6.12 6.37
CA ASP A 63 -15.87 -5.09 5.53
C ASP A 63 -15.80 -5.47 4.05
N PHE A 64 -15.66 -6.77 3.78
CA PHE A 64 -15.56 -7.30 2.43
C PHE A 64 -16.82 -8.02 1.95
N ASP A 65 -17.90 -8.01 2.75
CA ASP A 65 -19.11 -8.82 2.52
C ASP A 65 -18.76 -10.31 2.26
N PHE A 66 -17.86 -10.82 3.11
CA PHE A 66 -17.29 -12.15 2.99
C PHE A 66 -17.67 -13.01 4.19
N GLU A 67 -18.37 -14.11 3.91
CA GLU A 67 -18.69 -15.12 4.92
C GLU A 67 -17.54 -16.10 5.10
N ALA A 68 -17.28 -16.50 6.34
CA ALA A 68 -16.25 -17.48 6.66
C ALA A 68 -16.42 -18.78 5.85
N ASP A 69 -15.30 -19.45 5.57
CA ASP A 69 -15.27 -20.84 5.11
C ASP A 69 -14.88 -21.76 6.27
N PRO A 70 -15.85 -22.42 6.94
CA PRO A 70 -15.57 -23.27 8.10
C PRO A 70 -14.68 -24.48 7.77
N GLY A 71 -14.63 -24.88 6.49
CA GLY A 71 -13.82 -25.99 5.98
C GLY A 71 -12.46 -25.57 5.42
N ALA A 72 -12.10 -24.29 5.49
CA ALA A 72 -10.90 -23.79 4.83
C ALA A 72 -9.61 -24.37 5.43
N VAL A 73 -8.78 -24.94 4.57
CA VAL A 73 -7.42 -25.39 4.87
C VAL A 73 -6.45 -24.71 3.91
N VAL A 74 -5.39 -24.10 4.43
CA VAL A 74 -4.42 -23.38 3.60
C VAL A 74 -3.06 -24.09 3.64
N ILE A 75 -2.47 -24.30 2.47
CA ILE A 75 -1.05 -24.66 2.33
C ILE A 75 -0.30 -23.44 1.81
N TRP A 76 0.63 -22.91 2.62
CA TRP A 76 1.59 -21.90 2.21
C TRP A 76 2.85 -22.57 1.68
N PHE A 77 3.14 -22.38 0.40
CA PHE A 77 4.27 -23.00 -0.27
C PHE A 77 5.29 -21.97 -0.75
N SER A 78 6.56 -22.22 -0.45
CA SER A 78 7.72 -21.45 -0.94
C SER A 78 8.84 -22.38 -1.42
N ASP A 79 9.73 -21.88 -2.27
CA ASP A 79 10.92 -22.61 -2.71
C ASP A 79 12.00 -22.69 -1.62
N ASP A 80 12.02 -21.73 -0.69
CA ASP A 80 13.03 -21.57 0.35
C ASP A 80 12.44 -21.70 1.78
N PRO A 81 13.00 -22.57 2.65
CA PRO A 81 12.59 -22.67 4.05
C PRO A 81 12.64 -21.35 4.83
N SER A 82 13.62 -20.48 4.57
CA SER A 82 13.77 -19.19 5.26
C SER A 82 12.63 -18.22 4.94
N LEU A 83 12.19 -18.19 3.67
CA LEU A 83 11.04 -17.39 3.23
C LEU A 83 9.75 -17.83 3.92
N ASN A 84 9.54 -19.13 4.14
CA ASN A 84 8.39 -19.62 4.90
C ASN A 84 8.39 -19.11 6.33
N GLU A 85 9.54 -19.14 7.01
CA GLU A 85 9.63 -18.66 8.39
C GLU A 85 9.41 -17.15 8.50
N GLN A 86 9.95 -16.38 7.56
CA GLN A 86 9.71 -14.95 7.45
C GLN A 86 8.23 -14.64 7.18
N SER A 87 7.61 -15.30 6.20
CA SER A 87 6.19 -15.12 5.89
C SER A 87 5.30 -15.52 7.08
N ARG A 88 5.64 -16.60 7.78
CA ARG A 88 4.95 -17.02 9.02
C ARG A 88 5.00 -15.94 10.10
N TRP A 89 6.19 -15.39 10.37
CA TRP A 89 6.35 -14.35 11.39
C TRP A 89 5.58 -13.08 11.02
N ARG A 90 5.64 -12.66 9.75
CA ARG A 90 4.88 -11.51 9.26
C ARG A 90 3.37 -11.70 9.32
N LEU A 91 2.86 -12.89 9.00
CA LEU A 91 1.44 -13.20 9.15
C LEU A 91 1.00 -13.08 10.63
N GLN A 92 1.82 -13.56 11.56
CA GLN A 92 1.56 -13.45 13.00
C GLN A 92 1.64 -11.99 13.50
N GLU A 93 2.57 -11.21 12.97
CA GLU A 93 2.75 -9.80 13.31
C GLU A 93 1.60 -8.94 12.79
N ALA A 94 1.09 -9.24 11.59
CA ALA A 94 0.01 -8.47 10.97
C ALA A 94 -1.39 -8.81 11.48
N SER A 95 -1.58 -10.06 11.90
CA SER A 95 -2.89 -10.57 12.31
C SER A 95 -3.15 -10.39 13.80
N ASP A 96 -4.40 -10.08 14.16
CA ASP A 96 -4.91 -10.09 15.54
C ASP A 96 -5.70 -11.38 15.85
N LYS A 97 -6.25 -12.05 14.84
CA LYS A 97 -7.04 -13.28 14.99
C LYS A 97 -6.27 -14.58 14.74
N LEU A 98 -5.20 -14.57 13.95
CA LEU A 98 -4.37 -15.75 13.69
C LEU A 98 -3.40 -15.97 14.85
N THR A 99 -3.53 -17.11 15.50
CA THR A 99 -2.71 -17.53 16.63
C THR A 99 -1.52 -18.37 16.17
N ILE A 100 -0.54 -18.57 17.05
CA ILE A 100 0.61 -19.45 16.77
C ILE A 100 0.15 -20.89 16.43
N SER A 101 -0.96 -21.35 17.02
CA SER A 101 -1.53 -22.67 16.75
C SER A 101 -2.14 -22.82 15.35
N ASP A 102 -2.49 -21.71 14.71
CA ASP A 102 -3.07 -21.70 13.37
C ASP A 102 -1.98 -21.74 12.29
N LEU A 103 -0.75 -21.34 12.64
CA LEU A 103 0.41 -21.25 11.75
C LEU A 103 1.36 -22.45 11.94
N VAL A 104 1.12 -23.53 11.19
CA VAL A 104 1.77 -24.83 11.40
C VAL A 104 2.96 -25.04 10.46
N SER A 105 4.17 -25.06 11.02
CA SER A 105 5.36 -25.53 10.29
C SER A 105 5.37 -27.05 10.18
N VAL A 106 5.18 -27.59 8.97
CA VAL A 106 5.17 -29.05 8.76
C VAL A 106 6.58 -29.62 8.93
N GLY A 107 6.86 -30.26 10.06
CA GLY A 107 8.14 -30.93 10.32
C GLY A 107 8.20 -32.31 9.67
N ASN A 108 9.40 -32.92 9.67
CA ASN A 108 9.58 -34.27 9.12
C ASN A 108 8.71 -35.33 9.81
N SER A 109 8.33 -35.13 11.08
CA SER A 109 7.51 -36.06 11.88
C SER A 109 6.00 -35.96 11.64
N PHE A 110 5.54 -35.09 10.74
CA PHE A 110 4.12 -34.94 10.46
C PHE A 110 3.54 -36.21 9.82
N ALA A 111 2.41 -36.70 10.37
CA ALA A 111 1.75 -37.96 9.97
C ALA A 111 0.21 -37.89 10.14
N GLY A 112 -0.39 -36.71 9.94
CA GLY A 112 -1.84 -36.56 10.02
C GLY A 112 -2.57 -37.23 8.86
N GLU A 113 -3.73 -37.84 9.13
CA GLU A 113 -4.59 -38.40 8.09
C GLU A 113 -5.15 -37.32 7.16
N LYS A 114 -5.54 -36.18 7.72
CA LYS A 114 -6.04 -34.97 7.03
C LYS A 114 -5.44 -33.72 7.67
N PHE A 115 -5.44 -32.62 6.93
CA PHE A 115 -5.21 -31.30 7.51
C PHE A 115 -6.47 -30.82 8.27
N GLN A 116 -6.26 -29.98 9.28
CA GLN A 116 -7.36 -29.43 10.09
C GLN A 116 -7.83 -28.10 9.50
N PRO A 117 -9.15 -27.82 9.50
CA PRO A 117 -9.69 -26.54 9.06
C PRO A 117 -9.23 -25.39 9.97
N GLY A 118 -9.22 -24.18 9.43
CA GLY A 118 -8.80 -22.96 10.13
C GLY A 118 -7.28 -22.82 10.30
N LYS A 119 -6.48 -23.60 9.56
CA LYS A 119 -5.01 -23.63 9.70
C LYS A 119 -4.26 -23.37 8.40
N ILE A 120 -3.05 -22.82 8.56
CA ILE A 120 -2.07 -22.54 7.51
C ILE A 120 -0.85 -23.43 7.71
N TYR A 121 -0.60 -24.32 6.75
CA TYR A 121 0.50 -25.28 6.77
C TYR A 121 1.66 -24.81 5.88
N PHE A 122 2.85 -24.61 6.46
CA PHE A 122 4.03 -24.13 5.74
C PHE A 122 4.89 -25.28 5.18
N LEU A 123 4.93 -25.40 3.86
CA LEU A 123 5.65 -26.42 3.10
C LEU A 123 6.68 -25.79 2.14
N ASN A 124 7.74 -26.54 1.83
CA ASN A 124 8.75 -26.11 0.86
C ASN A 124 9.23 -27.27 -0.01
N THR A 125 9.98 -26.93 -1.06
CA THR A 125 10.50 -27.91 -2.03
C THR A 125 11.34 -29.01 -1.39
N GLN A 126 12.17 -28.70 -0.40
CA GLN A 126 13.05 -29.67 0.27
C GLN A 126 12.24 -30.75 1.01
N LYS A 127 11.18 -30.33 1.70
CA LYS A 127 10.25 -31.21 2.45
C LYS A 127 9.47 -32.17 1.55
N LEU A 128 9.30 -31.84 0.27
CA LEU A 128 8.59 -32.66 -0.72
C LEU A 128 9.56 -33.37 -1.69
N SER A 129 10.86 -33.36 -1.42
CA SER A 129 11.84 -34.11 -2.21
C SER A 129 11.65 -35.62 -2.03
N LYS A 130 12.03 -36.43 -3.03
CA LYS A 130 11.90 -37.90 -2.97
C LYS A 130 12.58 -38.55 -1.75
N ASN A 131 13.66 -37.95 -1.27
CA ASN A 131 14.41 -38.48 -0.13
C ASN A 131 13.85 -38.03 1.23
N SER A 132 12.87 -37.11 1.22
CA SER A 132 12.21 -36.61 2.43
C SER A 132 11.37 -37.69 3.09
N LEU A 133 11.43 -37.75 4.42
CA LEU A 133 10.63 -38.67 5.21
C LEU A 133 9.11 -38.46 5.02
N LEU A 134 8.70 -37.26 4.59
CA LEU A 134 7.30 -36.91 4.33
C LEU A 134 6.73 -37.56 3.06
N VAL A 135 7.59 -37.95 2.12
CA VAL A 135 7.21 -38.47 0.79
C VAL A 135 7.52 -39.97 0.63
N ARG A 136 8.49 -40.50 1.38
CA ARG A 136 8.86 -41.93 1.32
C ARG A 136 7.64 -42.81 1.54
N GLY A 137 7.50 -43.84 0.70
CA GLY A 137 6.36 -44.75 0.69
C GLY A 137 5.19 -44.32 -0.21
N HIS A 138 5.22 -43.11 -0.79
CA HIS A 138 4.19 -42.65 -1.73
C HIS A 138 4.30 -43.29 -3.13
N ASP A 139 5.53 -43.47 -3.65
CA ASP A 139 5.75 -44.13 -4.95
C ASP A 139 5.59 -45.65 -4.77
N PRO A 140 4.71 -46.33 -5.52
CA PRO A 140 4.55 -47.79 -5.47
C PRO A 140 5.84 -48.58 -5.73
N ASN A 141 6.84 -47.96 -6.38
CA ASN A 141 8.14 -48.54 -6.68
C ASN A 141 9.26 -48.03 -5.75
N ASP A 142 8.93 -47.39 -4.64
CA ASP A 142 9.91 -46.92 -3.66
C ASP A 142 10.66 -48.12 -3.05
N PRO A 143 11.99 -48.23 -3.21
CA PRO A 143 12.76 -49.36 -2.67
C PRO A 143 12.79 -49.42 -1.13
N ALA A 144 12.29 -48.39 -0.44
CA ALA A 144 12.10 -48.38 1.01
C ALA A 144 10.79 -49.05 1.47
N LEU A 145 9.88 -49.41 0.56
CA LEU A 145 8.63 -50.10 0.91
C LEU A 145 8.89 -51.57 1.23
N GLU A 146 8.64 -51.94 2.48
CA GLU A 146 8.55 -53.34 2.89
C GLU A 146 7.10 -53.84 2.71
N THR A 147 6.93 -55.10 2.32
CA THR A 147 5.59 -55.72 2.23
C THR A 147 5.53 -56.95 3.12
N ALA A 148 4.50 -57.02 3.98
CA ALA A 148 4.14 -58.23 4.73
C ALA A 148 2.68 -58.59 4.42
N ASP A 149 2.42 -59.87 4.12
CA ASP A 149 1.07 -60.41 3.82
C ASP A 149 0.27 -59.62 2.77
N GLY A 150 0.97 -59.05 1.78
CA GLY A 150 0.36 -58.26 0.69
C GLY A 150 -0.06 -56.83 1.09
N GLN A 151 0.17 -56.42 2.34
CA GLN A 151 -0.01 -55.04 2.79
C GLN A 151 1.32 -54.28 2.76
N ARG A 152 1.27 -53.03 2.29
CA ARG A 152 2.41 -52.12 2.26
C ARG A 152 2.71 -51.66 3.69
N ILE A 153 3.94 -51.86 4.15
CA ILE A 153 4.43 -51.28 5.39
C ILE A 153 5.03 -49.92 5.05
N MET A 154 4.43 -48.87 5.59
CA MET A 154 4.94 -47.51 5.45
C MET A 154 6.32 -47.40 6.11
N PRO A 155 7.33 -46.82 5.43
CA PRO A 155 8.64 -46.57 6.02
C PRO A 155 8.53 -45.77 7.32
N ASP A 156 9.42 -46.04 8.28
CA ASP A 156 9.56 -45.28 9.53
C ASP A 156 8.31 -45.30 10.45
N MET A 157 7.46 -46.35 10.38
CA MET A 157 6.26 -46.55 11.21
C MET A 157 5.22 -45.41 11.10
N ARG A 158 5.12 -44.78 9.93
CA ARG A 158 4.19 -43.67 9.66
C ARG A 158 2.81 -44.19 9.26
N SER A 159 1.76 -43.49 9.68
CA SER A 159 0.38 -43.78 9.28
C SER A 159 0.05 -43.26 7.88
N HIS A 160 0.50 -42.04 7.55
CA HIS A 160 0.20 -41.37 6.27
C HIS A 160 1.40 -40.58 5.75
N THR A 161 1.60 -40.58 4.44
CA THR A 161 2.51 -39.65 3.76
C THR A 161 1.85 -38.28 3.57
N ILE A 162 2.64 -37.24 3.27
CA ILE A 162 2.10 -35.92 3.00
C ILE A 162 1.13 -35.90 1.80
N TRP A 163 1.38 -36.77 0.82
CA TRP A 163 0.54 -36.92 -0.36
C TRP A 163 -0.79 -37.59 -0.03
N ASP A 164 -0.79 -38.56 0.89
CA ASP A 164 -2.03 -39.16 1.42
C ASP A 164 -2.83 -38.10 2.20
N THR A 165 -2.17 -37.29 3.04
CA THR A 165 -2.83 -36.18 3.75
C THR A 165 -3.49 -35.20 2.79
N ILE A 166 -2.79 -34.80 1.71
CA ILE A 166 -3.33 -33.90 0.69
C ILE A 166 -4.54 -34.53 0.00
N GLN A 167 -4.43 -35.79 -0.44
CA GLN A 167 -5.53 -36.50 -1.09
C GLN A 167 -6.76 -36.58 -0.17
N ASN A 168 -6.59 -37.07 1.05
CA ASN A 168 -7.68 -37.23 2.02
C ASN A 168 -8.34 -35.89 2.36
N THR A 169 -7.59 -34.78 2.33
CA THR A 169 -8.13 -33.43 2.56
C THR A 169 -8.93 -32.92 1.36
N ILE A 170 -8.53 -33.25 0.12
CA ILE A 170 -9.26 -32.85 -1.10
C ILE A 170 -10.54 -33.67 -1.27
N GLU A 171 -10.52 -34.95 -0.88
CA GLU A 171 -11.66 -35.86 -1.01
C GLU A 171 -12.74 -35.66 0.06
N ASP A 172 -12.43 -34.93 1.13
CA ASP A 172 -13.40 -34.59 2.17
C ASP A 172 -14.37 -33.50 1.67
N PRO A 173 -15.68 -33.77 1.60
CA PRO A 173 -16.67 -32.79 1.12
C PRO A 173 -16.84 -31.60 2.07
N ASP A 174 -16.48 -31.74 3.34
CA ASP A 174 -16.61 -30.68 4.34
C ASP A 174 -15.40 -29.73 4.35
N LEU A 175 -14.34 -30.03 3.57
CA LEU A 175 -13.11 -29.25 3.51
C LEU A 175 -12.92 -28.57 2.14
N THR A 176 -12.22 -27.43 2.18
CA THR A 176 -11.75 -26.73 0.98
C THR A 176 -10.24 -26.50 1.11
N LEU A 177 -9.45 -27.09 0.22
CA LEU A 177 -7.99 -26.95 0.24
C LEU A 177 -7.52 -25.84 -0.71
N TYR A 178 -6.82 -24.85 -0.14
CA TYR A 178 -6.24 -23.71 -0.84
C TYR A 178 -4.71 -23.84 -0.88
N LEU A 179 -4.10 -23.72 -2.06
CA LEU A 179 -2.65 -23.64 -2.24
C LEU A 179 -2.23 -22.20 -2.50
N ILE A 180 -1.36 -21.69 -1.64
CA ILE A 180 -0.76 -20.36 -1.77
C ILE A 180 0.69 -20.51 -2.23
N LEU A 181 1.01 -19.89 -3.37
CA LEU A 181 2.35 -19.90 -3.93
C LEU A 181 2.99 -18.54 -3.70
N ASP A 182 3.89 -18.46 -2.72
CA ASP A 182 4.70 -17.27 -2.48
C ASP A 182 5.85 -17.20 -3.50
N GLU A 183 6.20 -16.00 -3.94
CA GLU A 183 7.20 -15.76 -5.00
C GLU A 183 6.99 -16.66 -6.23
N ALA A 184 5.74 -16.78 -6.68
CA ALA A 184 5.32 -17.78 -7.67
C ALA A 184 6.13 -17.80 -8.99
N HIS A 185 6.83 -16.71 -9.30
CA HIS A 185 7.72 -16.60 -10.45
C HIS A 185 9.04 -17.38 -10.34
N ARG A 186 9.49 -17.77 -9.13
CA ARG A 186 10.74 -18.53 -8.93
C ARG A 186 10.59 -20.03 -9.11
N GLY A 187 9.48 -20.59 -8.65
CA GLY A 187 9.20 -22.03 -8.70
C GLY A 187 8.89 -22.59 -10.10
N MET A 188 8.75 -21.72 -11.11
CA MET A 188 8.13 -22.04 -12.42
C MET A 188 8.96 -21.63 -13.65
N LYS A 189 10.30 -21.64 -13.57
CA LYS A 189 11.18 -21.28 -14.72
C LYS A 189 10.79 -22.01 -16.02
N GLU A 190 10.68 -21.25 -17.13
CA GLU A 190 10.64 -21.79 -18.49
C GLU A 190 11.87 -22.69 -18.73
N GLY A 191 11.62 -23.90 -19.23
CA GLY A 191 12.68 -24.88 -19.44
C GLY A 191 13.01 -25.77 -18.23
N GLY A 192 12.19 -25.76 -17.17
CA GLY A 192 12.24 -26.71 -16.05
C GLY A 192 11.92 -28.17 -16.42
N ARG A 193 12.59 -28.73 -17.44
CA ARG A 193 13.00 -30.14 -17.41
C ARG A 193 14.12 -30.19 -16.37
N SER A 194 13.86 -30.70 -15.17
CA SER A 194 14.95 -31.09 -14.29
C SER A 194 15.89 -32.02 -15.06
N ASN A 195 17.20 -31.77 -15.00
CA ASN A 195 18.28 -32.71 -15.32
C ASN A 195 17.82 -34.00 -16.04
N GLY A 196 17.77 -33.98 -17.37
CA GLY A 196 17.73 -35.20 -18.19
C GLY A 196 16.47 -36.11 -18.15
N ASP A 197 15.56 -36.01 -17.17
CA ASP A 197 14.62 -37.11 -16.85
C ASP A 197 13.11 -36.83 -17.03
N GLY A 198 12.71 -35.66 -17.53
CA GLY A 198 11.31 -35.41 -17.94
C GLY A 198 10.23 -35.41 -16.83
N LYS A 199 10.60 -35.39 -15.53
CA LYS A 199 9.64 -35.34 -14.40
C LYS A 199 9.14 -33.91 -14.12
N PRO A 200 7.85 -33.72 -13.79
CA PRO A 200 7.29 -32.41 -13.42
C PRO A 200 7.90 -31.89 -12.11
N THR A 201 7.99 -30.56 -11.95
CA THR A 201 8.45 -29.92 -10.71
C THR A 201 7.45 -30.18 -9.57
N ILE A 202 7.91 -30.14 -8.31
CA ILE A 202 7.07 -30.34 -7.11
C ILE A 202 5.85 -29.40 -7.11
N VAL A 203 6.06 -28.15 -7.52
CA VAL A 203 4.98 -27.16 -7.66
C VAL A 203 3.94 -27.62 -8.67
N LYS A 204 4.36 -28.14 -9.83
CA LYS A 204 3.45 -28.72 -10.83
C LYS A 204 2.72 -29.96 -10.30
N GLN A 205 3.36 -30.76 -9.45
CA GLN A 205 2.72 -31.91 -8.81
C GLN A 205 1.62 -31.50 -7.82
N LEU A 206 1.83 -30.45 -7.02
CA LEU A 206 0.79 -29.93 -6.13
C LEU A 206 -0.41 -29.34 -6.90
N ILE A 207 -0.14 -28.68 -8.03
CA ILE A 207 -1.17 -27.99 -8.81
C ILE A 207 -1.94 -28.94 -9.72
N ASN A 208 -1.25 -29.84 -10.44
CA ASN A 208 -1.86 -30.75 -11.41
C ASN A 208 -2.22 -32.11 -10.80
N GLY A 209 -1.60 -32.47 -9.66
CA GLY A 209 -1.67 -33.80 -9.07
C GLY A 209 -0.41 -34.63 -9.33
N SER A 210 -0.30 -35.76 -8.63
CA SER A 210 0.80 -36.71 -8.76
C SER A 210 0.28 -38.14 -8.61
N GLY A 211 0.34 -38.93 -9.68
CA GLY A 211 -0.17 -40.30 -9.67
C GLY A 211 -1.69 -40.35 -9.40
N ALA A 212 -2.09 -40.99 -8.30
CA ALA A 212 -3.48 -41.07 -7.86
C ALA A 212 -3.96 -39.83 -7.09
N VAL A 213 -3.04 -38.95 -6.66
CA VAL A 213 -3.38 -37.78 -5.84
C VAL A 213 -3.88 -36.65 -6.74
N PRO A 214 -5.11 -36.14 -6.52
CA PRO A 214 -5.65 -35.04 -7.30
C PRO A 214 -4.88 -33.74 -7.05
N GLY A 215 -4.80 -32.88 -8.07
CA GLY A 215 -4.28 -31.52 -7.90
C GLY A 215 -5.14 -30.67 -6.99
N ILE A 216 -4.52 -29.81 -6.17
CA ILE A 216 -5.20 -28.96 -5.18
C ILE A 216 -6.20 -28.03 -5.88
N PRO A 217 -7.47 -27.96 -5.45
CA PRO A 217 -8.53 -27.36 -6.25
C PRO A 217 -8.38 -25.86 -6.48
N ILE A 218 -7.95 -25.11 -5.47
CA ILE A 218 -7.86 -23.64 -5.53
C ILE A 218 -6.40 -23.21 -5.35
N VAL A 219 -5.86 -22.50 -6.33
CA VAL A 219 -4.46 -22.01 -6.31
C VAL A 219 -4.44 -20.49 -6.39
N TRP A 220 -3.80 -19.86 -5.41
CA TRP A 220 -3.59 -18.43 -5.36
C TRP A 220 -2.08 -18.13 -5.38
N GLY A 221 -1.61 -17.53 -6.47
CA GLY A 221 -0.22 -17.09 -6.59
C GLY A 221 -0.02 -15.68 -6.06
N ILE A 222 1.04 -15.47 -5.29
CA ILE A 222 1.49 -14.15 -4.83
C ILE A 222 2.84 -13.86 -5.50
N SER A 223 2.91 -12.79 -6.31
CA SER A 223 4.10 -12.48 -7.09
C SER A 223 4.29 -10.97 -7.29
N ALA A 224 5.52 -10.58 -7.66
CA ALA A 224 5.81 -9.24 -8.16
C ALA A 224 5.56 -9.08 -9.66
N THR A 225 5.42 -10.17 -10.42
CA THR A 225 5.24 -10.14 -11.88
C THR A 225 4.08 -11.02 -12.35
N VAL A 226 3.24 -10.48 -13.25
CA VAL A 226 2.06 -11.15 -13.82
C VAL A 226 2.46 -12.22 -14.84
N GLN A 227 3.36 -11.87 -15.77
CA GLN A 227 3.63 -12.65 -16.97
C GLN A 227 4.16 -14.06 -16.66
N ARG A 228 5.16 -14.16 -15.76
CA ARG A 228 5.73 -15.46 -15.36
C ARG A 228 4.74 -16.38 -14.66
N PHE A 229 3.75 -15.84 -13.95
CA PHE A 229 2.67 -16.65 -13.37
C PHE A 229 1.68 -17.10 -14.45
N ASN A 230 1.28 -16.23 -15.37
CA ASN A 230 0.41 -16.60 -16.49
C ASN A 230 1.04 -17.68 -17.36
N ASP A 231 2.34 -17.57 -17.66
CA ASP A 231 3.08 -18.59 -18.41
C ASP A 231 3.08 -19.92 -17.65
N ALA A 232 3.28 -19.87 -16.33
CA ALA A 232 3.25 -21.03 -15.45
C ALA A 232 1.88 -21.72 -15.41
N VAL A 233 0.79 -20.95 -15.48
CA VAL A 233 -0.60 -21.43 -15.45
C VAL A 233 -1.09 -21.87 -16.83
N SER A 234 -0.58 -21.29 -17.92
CA SER A 234 -0.93 -21.66 -19.29
C SER A 234 -0.61 -23.12 -19.65
N GLY A 235 0.32 -23.75 -18.91
CA GLY A 235 0.70 -25.15 -19.06
C GLY A 235 -0.04 -26.14 -18.13
N MET A 236 -1.09 -25.71 -17.43
CA MET A 236 -1.86 -26.57 -16.51
C MET A 236 -2.98 -27.33 -17.24
N GLN A 237 -3.23 -28.58 -16.85
CA GLN A 237 -4.30 -29.41 -17.40
C GLN A 237 -5.54 -29.35 -16.49
N ASP A 238 -6.74 -29.36 -17.08
CA ASP A 238 -8.04 -29.44 -16.38
C ASP A 238 -8.22 -28.37 -15.27
N ARG A 239 -7.80 -27.13 -15.53
CA ARG A 239 -7.93 -25.98 -14.63
C ARG A 239 -8.29 -24.71 -15.39
N SER A 240 -9.26 -23.97 -14.87
CA SER A 240 -9.65 -22.65 -15.38
C SER A 240 -8.93 -21.53 -14.64
N THR A 241 -8.73 -20.39 -15.29
CA THR A 241 -8.18 -19.19 -14.63
C THR A 241 -9.26 -18.18 -14.29
N LEU A 242 -9.11 -17.54 -13.14
CA LEU A 242 -9.86 -16.32 -12.82
C LEU A 242 -9.00 -15.09 -13.15
N PRO A 243 -9.61 -13.91 -13.38
CA PRO A 243 -8.85 -12.70 -13.63
C PRO A 243 -7.92 -12.38 -12.45
N ASN A 244 -6.66 -12.08 -12.75
CA ASN A 244 -5.65 -11.71 -11.77
C ASN A 244 -6.00 -10.37 -11.11
N VAL A 245 -5.60 -10.23 -9.85
CA VAL A 245 -5.66 -8.98 -9.08
C VAL A 245 -4.33 -8.27 -9.26
N ILE A 246 -4.34 -7.05 -9.80
CA ILE A 246 -3.13 -6.28 -10.10
C ILE A 246 -3.16 -5.00 -9.27
N VAL A 247 -2.16 -4.85 -8.40
CA VAL A 247 -1.97 -3.64 -7.61
C VAL A 247 -1.15 -2.64 -8.41
N ASP A 248 -1.72 -1.47 -8.65
CA ASP A 248 -1.06 -0.35 -9.30
C ASP A 248 0.12 0.16 -8.45
N ALA A 249 1.31 0.14 -9.03
CA ALA A 249 2.53 0.60 -8.38
C ALA A 249 2.47 2.08 -7.98
N LYS A 250 1.76 2.92 -8.75
CA LYS A 250 1.57 4.34 -8.43
C LYS A 250 0.81 4.50 -7.12
N LYS A 251 -0.29 3.74 -6.92
CA LYS A 251 -1.05 3.74 -5.67
C LYS A 251 -0.19 3.30 -4.47
N VAL A 252 0.72 2.35 -4.66
CA VAL A 252 1.67 1.91 -3.61
C VAL A 252 2.64 3.03 -3.25
N GLN A 253 3.15 3.76 -4.23
CA GLN A 253 4.05 4.89 -3.98
C GLN A 253 3.32 6.06 -3.33
N ASP A 254 2.13 6.41 -3.81
CA ASP A 254 1.29 7.48 -3.26
C ASP A 254 0.90 7.19 -1.80
N SER A 255 0.81 5.91 -1.40
CA SER A 255 0.57 5.52 -0.01
C SER A 255 1.73 5.85 0.95
N GLY A 256 2.93 6.13 0.42
CA GLY A 256 4.12 6.47 1.19
C GLY A 256 4.92 5.27 1.71
N LEU A 257 4.63 4.04 1.28
CA LEU A 257 5.41 2.84 1.66
C LEU A 257 6.74 2.71 0.90
N LEU A 258 6.83 3.38 -0.25
CA LEU A 258 8.02 3.41 -1.09
C LEU A 258 8.59 4.83 -1.13
N LYS A 259 9.91 4.92 -1.08
CA LYS A 259 10.65 6.16 -1.30
C LYS A 259 10.43 6.62 -2.75
N ASP A 260 10.25 7.92 -2.93
CA ASP A 260 9.97 8.49 -4.25
C ASP A 260 11.20 8.67 -5.11
N THR A 261 12.33 8.86 -4.43
CA THR A 261 13.54 9.37 -5.08
C THR A 261 14.69 8.38 -4.94
N ILE A 262 15.31 8.06 -6.08
CA ILE A 262 16.57 7.33 -6.15
C ILE A 262 17.63 8.31 -6.65
N ASN A 263 18.62 8.60 -5.81
CA ASN A 263 19.76 9.42 -6.19
C ASN A 263 20.87 8.51 -6.71
N LEU A 264 21.36 8.81 -7.92
CA LEU A 264 22.50 8.12 -8.53
C LEU A 264 23.68 9.09 -8.60
N ASP A 265 24.76 8.76 -7.90
CA ASP A 265 26.02 9.47 -7.99
C ASP A 265 27.02 8.67 -8.84
N VAL A 266 27.48 9.28 -9.93
CA VAL A 266 28.27 8.61 -10.97
C VAL A 266 29.38 9.54 -11.46
N PRO A 267 30.55 9.02 -11.84
CA PRO A 267 31.65 9.85 -12.31
C PRO A 267 31.36 10.44 -13.69
N ASP A 268 31.80 11.69 -13.92
CA ASP A 268 31.62 12.39 -15.20
C ASP A 268 32.61 11.94 -16.28
N GLU A 269 33.76 11.40 -15.87
CA GLU A 269 34.85 10.97 -16.73
C GLU A 269 35.21 9.50 -16.47
N THR A 270 35.94 8.88 -17.39
CA THR A 270 36.50 7.53 -17.20
C THR A 270 37.77 7.59 -16.36
N GLY A 271 37.78 6.90 -15.22
CA GLY A 271 38.91 6.86 -14.27
C GLY A 271 38.59 6.02 -13.03
N ASP A 272 39.55 5.89 -12.12
CA ASP A 272 39.30 5.25 -10.81
C ASP A 272 38.81 6.30 -9.80
N PHE A 273 37.49 6.32 -9.60
CA PHE A 273 36.81 7.21 -8.65
C PHE A 273 36.36 6.48 -7.39
N SER A 274 36.85 5.26 -7.17
CA SER A 274 36.37 4.35 -6.13
C SER A 274 36.42 4.99 -4.74
N THR A 275 37.59 5.49 -4.34
CA THR A 275 37.79 6.13 -3.03
C THR A 275 37.03 7.46 -2.90
N VAL A 276 36.89 8.23 -4.00
CA VAL A 276 36.20 9.53 -3.99
C VAL A 276 34.71 9.33 -3.75
N LEU A 277 34.09 8.43 -4.52
CA LEU A 277 32.67 8.10 -4.35
C LEU A 277 32.43 7.37 -3.04
N LEU A 278 33.36 6.52 -2.57
CA LEU A 278 33.24 5.92 -1.24
C LEU A 278 33.20 6.99 -0.13
N ARG A 279 34.13 7.96 -0.14
CA ARG A 279 34.10 9.08 0.82
C ARG A 279 32.80 9.86 0.75
N ARG A 280 32.30 10.12 -0.46
CA ARG A 280 31.01 10.80 -0.66
C ARG A 280 29.84 9.98 -0.13
N GLY A 281 29.86 8.65 -0.33
CA GLY A 281 28.86 7.73 0.22
C GLY A 281 28.89 7.70 1.74
N THR A 282 30.07 7.70 2.34
CA THR A 282 30.24 7.78 3.80
C THR A 282 29.74 9.11 4.35
N ALA A 283 30.04 10.24 3.69
CA ALA A 283 29.50 11.54 4.07
C ALA A 283 27.96 11.55 4.01
N LYS A 284 27.38 11.04 2.92
CA LYS A 284 25.92 10.88 2.79
C LYS A 284 25.30 10.01 3.88
N LEU A 285 25.97 8.94 4.29
CA LEU A 285 25.54 8.07 5.40
C LEU A 285 25.57 8.83 6.74
N SER A 286 26.60 9.63 6.99
CA SER A 286 26.67 10.49 8.18
C SER A 286 25.58 11.56 8.17
N ASP A 287 25.40 12.25 7.05
CA ASP A 287 24.39 13.29 6.88
C ASP A 287 22.97 12.76 7.10
N ILE A 288 22.64 11.60 6.50
CA ILE A 288 21.31 11.00 6.68
C ILE A 288 21.11 10.46 8.10
N SER A 289 22.18 10.00 8.77
CA SER A 289 22.12 9.62 10.19
C SER A 289 21.79 10.81 11.09
N ASN A 290 22.40 11.96 10.82
CA ASN A 290 22.13 13.20 11.55
C ASN A 290 20.70 13.69 11.27
N ALA A 291 20.24 13.60 10.02
CA ALA A 291 18.88 13.98 9.65
C ALA A 291 17.81 13.12 10.35
N TRP A 292 18.01 11.80 10.45
CA TRP A 292 17.12 10.92 11.22
C TRP A 292 17.16 11.20 12.72
N ALA A 293 18.35 11.45 13.28
CA ALA A 293 18.48 11.81 14.70
C ALA A 293 17.79 13.14 15.02
N GLU A 294 17.85 14.11 14.11
CA GLU A 294 17.16 15.39 14.25
C GLU A 294 15.63 15.22 14.11
N TYR A 295 15.19 14.42 13.14
CA TYR A 295 13.78 14.08 12.99
C TYR A 295 13.22 13.37 14.23
N ALA A 296 13.91 12.36 14.77
CA ALA A 296 13.48 11.66 15.98
C ALA A 296 13.32 12.61 17.19
N LYS A 297 14.24 13.57 17.36
CA LYS A 297 14.11 14.61 18.41
C LYS A 297 12.89 15.50 18.22
N GLN A 298 12.58 15.87 16.97
CA GLN A 298 11.42 16.71 16.65
C GLN A 298 10.10 15.97 16.91
N GLN A 299 10.10 14.65 16.78
CA GLN A 299 8.91 13.81 16.91
C GLN A 299 8.69 13.28 18.35
N ASP A 300 9.61 13.57 19.28
CA ASP A 300 9.66 12.97 20.64
C ASP A 300 9.57 11.44 20.58
N ASP A 301 10.17 10.85 19.55
CA ASP A 301 10.04 9.44 19.18
C ASP A 301 11.17 8.60 19.79
N ALA A 302 10.82 7.43 20.33
CA ALA A 302 11.77 6.47 20.88
C ALA A 302 12.50 5.67 19.80
N ASP A 303 11.89 5.49 18.61
CA ASP A 303 12.40 4.61 17.55
C ASP A 303 13.22 5.40 16.52
N THR A 304 14.44 5.77 16.91
CA THR A 304 15.38 6.43 15.98
C THR A 304 15.86 5.45 14.91
N VAL A 305 15.51 5.73 13.65
CA VAL A 305 16.07 4.99 12.52
C VAL A 305 17.59 5.19 12.47
N LEU A 306 18.35 4.09 12.47
CA LEU A 306 19.80 4.10 12.28
C LEU A 306 20.17 3.63 10.85
N PRO A 307 20.51 4.57 9.95
CA PRO A 307 20.78 4.24 8.56
C PRO A 307 21.99 3.34 8.39
N LEU A 308 21.90 2.43 7.42
CA LEU A 308 22.93 1.46 7.06
C LEU A 308 23.41 1.70 5.62
N MET A 309 24.70 1.52 5.40
CA MET A 309 25.30 1.45 4.07
C MET A 309 25.46 -0.01 3.63
N VAL A 310 24.99 -0.33 2.42
CA VAL A 310 25.33 -1.56 1.73
C VAL A 310 26.57 -1.32 0.89
N LEU A 311 27.68 -1.95 1.28
CA LEU A 311 28.94 -1.95 0.55
C LEU A 311 28.99 -3.20 -0.33
N GLN A 312 28.62 -3.04 -1.60
CA GLN A 312 28.58 -4.13 -2.56
C GLN A 312 29.96 -4.32 -3.23
N VAL A 313 30.54 -5.49 -3.05
CA VAL A 313 31.87 -5.87 -3.53
C VAL A 313 31.76 -6.85 -4.71
N PRO A 314 32.82 -7.02 -5.53
CA PRO A 314 32.85 -8.05 -6.58
C PRO A 314 32.69 -9.47 -6.03
N ASN A 315 32.25 -10.42 -6.87
CA ASN A 315 32.06 -11.83 -6.46
C ASN A 315 33.35 -12.54 -6.02
N SER A 316 34.48 -12.07 -6.51
CA SER A 316 35.81 -12.51 -6.08
C SER A 316 36.59 -11.29 -5.61
N PRO A 317 36.26 -10.76 -4.40
CA PRO A 317 36.83 -9.51 -3.95
C PRO A 317 38.24 -9.70 -3.39
N ASP A 318 39.11 -8.70 -3.56
CA ASP A 318 40.38 -8.64 -2.83
C ASP A 318 40.13 -8.15 -1.41
N HIS A 319 40.47 -8.99 -0.41
CA HIS A 319 40.27 -8.66 0.99
C HIS A 319 41.11 -7.47 1.47
N ASN A 320 42.27 -7.21 0.86
CA ASN A 320 43.10 -6.06 1.17
C ASN A 320 42.47 -4.77 0.66
N GLU A 321 41.85 -4.84 -0.52
CA GLU A 321 41.14 -3.72 -1.14
C GLU A 321 39.90 -3.34 -0.31
N ILE A 322 39.11 -4.34 0.15
CA ILE A 322 38.03 -4.11 1.11
C ILE A 322 38.55 -3.47 2.39
N GLY A 323 39.70 -3.93 2.89
CA GLY A 323 40.35 -3.33 4.08
C GLY A 323 40.64 -1.83 3.89
N LEU A 324 41.17 -1.44 2.73
CA LEU A 324 41.45 -0.04 2.37
C LEU A 324 40.16 0.79 2.24
N TRP A 325 39.10 0.21 1.69
CA TRP A 325 37.79 0.84 1.62
C TRP A 325 37.22 1.09 3.02
N LEU A 326 37.29 0.10 3.91
CA LEU A 326 36.87 0.27 5.30
C LEU A 326 37.70 1.33 6.02
N ASP A 327 39.02 1.36 5.82
CA ASP A 327 39.88 2.44 6.34
C ASP A 327 39.42 3.81 5.86
N THR A 328 39.10 3.95 4.57
CA THR A 328 38.57 5.19 4.00
C THR A 328 37.24 5.60 4.64
N ILE A 329 36.35 4.64 4.93
CA ILE A 329 35.07 4.91 5.61
C ILE A 329 35.33 5.45 7.02
N PHE A 330 36.14 4.78 7.83
CA PHE A 330 36.41 5.19 9.21
C PHE A 330 37.24 6.48 9.31
N GLU A 331 38.09 6.77 8.32
CA GLU A 331 38.78 8.06 8.23
C GLU A 331 37.82 9.20 7.88
N GLN A 332 36.86 8.95 6.99
CA GLN A 332 35.88 9.96 6.57
C GLN A 332 34.80 10.20 7.64
N TRP A 333 34.45 9.19 8.43
CA TRP A 333 33.50 9.29 9.54
C TRP A 333 34.09 8.73 10.84
N PRO A 334 34.93 9.51 11.55
CA PRO A 334 35.65 9.04 12.75
C PRO A 334 34.75 8.67 13.93
N GLU A 335 33.53 9.22 14.02
CA GLU A 335 32.57 8.88 15.08
C GLU A 335 31.94 7.48 14.87
N LEU A 336 32.09 6.86 13.70
CA LEU A 336 31.56 5.54 13.42
C LEU A 336 32.32 4.46 14.20
N GLN A 337 31.59 3.66 14.98
CA GLN A 337 32.17 2.58 15.77
C GLN A 337 32.78 1.50 14.87
N HIS A 338 34.00 1.05 15.19
CA HIS A 338 34.75 0.14 14.31
C HIS A 338 34.18 -1.29 14.26
N ASP A 339 33.37 -1.68 15.25
CA ASP A 339 32.64 -2.93 15.32
C ASP A 339 31.28 -2.89 14.60
N SER A 340 30.93 -1.77 13.96
CA SER A 340 29.66 -1.60 13.23
C SER A 340 29.61 -2.24 11.83
N ILE A 341 30.51 -3.18 11.56
CA ILE A 341 30.67 -3.85 10.27
C ILE A 341 30.16 -5.29 10.34
N ALA A 342 29.41 -5.74 9.33
CA ALA A 342 28.99 -7.13 9.20
C ALA A 342 29.04 -7.59 7.75
N ASN A 343 29.09 -8.91 7.52
CA ASN A 343 29.01 -9.50 6.19
C ASN A 343 27.79 -10.43 6.05
N VAL A 344 27.26 -10.53 4.83
CA VAL A 344 26.17 -11.46 4.46
C VAL A 344 26.64 -12.46 3.40
N PHE A 345 27.91 -12.86 3.48
CA PHE A 345 28.50 -13.77 2.51
C PHE A 345 27.94 -15.19 2.69
N GLY A 346 27.73 -15.92 1.58
CA GLY A 346 27.17 -17.28 1.59
C GLY A 346 28.06 -18.31 2.30
N GLU A 347 29.30 -17.97 2.62
CA GLU A 347 30.21 -18.78 3.43
C GLU A 347 29.82 -18.85 4.92
N HIS A 348 28.91 -17.99 5.40
CA HIS A 348 28.36 -17.96 6.76
C HIS A 348 29.44 -17.92 7.86
N LYS A 349 30.50 -17.14 7.65
CA LYS A 349 31.64 -17.03 8.57
C LYS A 349 32.06 -15.57 8.79
N THR A 350 32.77 -15.33 9.89
CA THR A 350 33.47 -14.06 10.11
C THR A 350 34.57 -13.89 9.08
N GLU A 351 34.58 -12.73 8.42
CA GLU A 351 35.61 -12.35 7.43
C GLU A 351 36.57 -11.34 8.04
N THR A 352 37.82 -11.37 7.58
CA THR A 352 38.87 -10.41 7.96
C THR A 352 39.32 -9.65 6.72
N PHE A 353 39.29 -8.31 6.81
CA PHE A 353 39.63 -7.38 5.75
C PHE A 353 40.68 -6.39 6.27
N GLY A 354 41.96 -6.66 6.01
CA GLY A 354 43.06 -5.91 6.62
C GLY A 354 43.03 -6.00 8.14
N ARG A 355 42.87 -4.86 8.83
CA ARG A 355 42.75 -4.77 10.30
C ARG A 355 41.32 -4.93 10.83
N HIS A 356 40.34 -5.02 9.93
CA HIS A 356 38.92 -5.04 10.27
C HIS A 356 38.36 -6.46 10.29
N THR A 357 37.41 -6.71 11.19
CA THR A 357 36.74 -8.02 11.32
C THR A 357 35.24 -7.83 11.15
N ALA A 358 34.65 -8.48 10.14
CA ALA A 358 33.23 -8.42 9.85
C ALA A 358 32.57 -9.77 10.17
N PRO A 359 31.86 -9.93 11.30
CA PRO A 359 31.10 -11.14 11.58
C PRO A 359 29.99 -11.37 10.56
N TYR A 360 29.62 -12.65 10.36
CA TYR A 360 28.46 -13.00 9.54
C TYR A 360 27.16 -12.67 10.28
N ILE A 361 26.19 -12.12 9.55
CA ILE A 361 24.82 -11.93 9.99
C ILE A 361 23.86 -12.53 8.97
N ALA A 362 22.81 -13.21 9.44
CA ALA A 362 21.75 -13.70 8.57
C ALA A 362 20.99 -12.50 7.95
N PRO A 363 20.74 -12.47 6.63
CA PRO A 363 20.11 -11.33 5.96
C PRO A 363 18.80 -10.83 6.59
N GLU A 364 17.96 -11.74 7.08
CA GLU A 364 16.68 -11.48 7.73
C GLU A 364 16.82 -10.74 9.07
N ARG A 365 17.99 -10.79 9.70
CA ARG A 365 18.29 -10.15 10.99
C ARG A 365 18.97 -8.79 10.88
N VAL A 366 19.32 -8.36 9.67
CA VAL A 366 20.05 -7.10 9.46
C VAL A 366 19.20 -5.91 9.89
N GLN A 367 17.89 -5.95 9.63
CA GLN A 367 16.98 -4.85 9.95
C GLN A 367 16.94 -4.55 11.46
N GLU A 368 16.82 -5.59 12.30
CA GLU A 368 16.76 -5.52 13.77
C GLU A 368 18.13 -5.31 14.46
N SER A 369 19.24 -5.39 13.70
CA SER A 369 20.60 -5.34 14.24
C SER A 369 21.23 -3.95 14.07
N ASP A 370 20.78 -3.01 14.90
CA ASP A 370 21.12 -1.57 14.82
C ASP A 370 22.62 -1.25 14.93
N TRP A 371 23.39 -2.13 15.56
CA TRP A 371 24.86 -2.01 15.63
C TRP A 371 25.51 -2.11 14.26
N VAL A 372 24.89 -2.80 13.29
CA VAL A 372 25.39 -2.87 11.91
C VAL A 372 25.09 -1.54 11.22
N ARG A 373 26.14 -0.84 10.82
CA ARG A 373 26.07 0.41 10.04
C ARG A 373 26.67 0.25 8.64
N ILE A 374 27.61 -0.69 8.47
CA ILE A 374 28.20 -1.05 7.17
C ILE A 374 27.99 -2.55 6.92
N LEU A 375 27.27 -2.89 5.86
CA LEU A 375 26.98 -4.27 5.46
C LEU A 375 27.71 -4.63 4.17
N ILE A 376 28.61 -5.61 4.24
CA ILE A 376 29.40 -6.06 3.10
C ILE A 376 28.68 -7.21 2.39
N ALA A 377 28.44 -7.07 1.09
CA ALA A 377 27.71 -8.04 0.26
C ALA A 377 28.42 -8.28 -1.09
N LYS A 378 28.51 -9.53 -1.54
CA LYS A 378 29.03 -9.90 -2.88
C LYS A 378 27.94 -9.78 -3.95
N ASP A 379 26.93 -10.64 -3.88
CA ASP A 379 25.77 -10.66 -4.78
C ASP A 379 24.60 -9.82 -4.24
N ALA A 380 23.52 -9.71 -5.03
CA ALA A 380 22.24 -9.24 -4.48
C ALA A 380 21.91 -10.12 -3.29
N ILE A 381 21.63 -9.51 -2.12
CA ILE A 381 21.36 -10.23 -0.88
C ILE A 381 20.15 -11.15 -1.13
N SER A 382 20.47 -12.40 -1.44
CA SER A 382 19.58 -13.36 -2.07
C SER A 382 18.66 -13.90 -1.00
N THR A 383 17.34 -13.81 -1.28
CA THR A 383 16.23 -14.34 -0.46
C THR A 383 16.16 -13.82 0.98
N GLY A 384 14.96 -13.51 1.46
CA GLY A 384 14.71 -13.07 2.84
C GLY A 384 15.20 -11.67 3.27
N TRP A 385 16.11 -11.01 2.53
CA TRP A 385 16.57 -9.66 2.90
C TRP A 385 15.54 -8.57 2.62
N ASP A 386 15.18 -7.85 3.67
CA ASP A 386 14.32 -6.68 3.66
C ASP A 386 14.80 -5.70 4.74
N CYS A 387 15.57 -4.68 4.33
CA CYS A 387 16.18 -3.72 5.25
C CYS A 387 15.85 -2.30 4.82
N PRO A 388 14.66 -1.77 5.19
CA PRO A 388 14.28 -0.39 4.90
C PRO A 388 15.27 0.67 5.41
N ARG A 389 16.03 0.38 6.49
CA ARG A 389 17.07 1.30 7.00
C ARG A 389 18.36 1.31 6.17
N ALA A 390 18.45 0.51 5.11
CA ALA A 390 19.54 0.58 4.14
C ALA A 390 19.31 1.79 3.20
N GLU A 391 19.95 2.92 3.51
CA GLU A 391 19.67 4.19 2.83
C GLU A 391 20.78 4.66 1.89
N VAL A 392 21.97 4.05 2.00
CA VAL A 392 23.11 4.33 1.13
C VAL A 392 23.63 3.01 0.54
N MET A 393 23.86 2.97 -0.76
CA MET A 393 24.55 1.88 -1.44
C MET A 393 25.81 2.39 -2.11
N VAL A 394 26.93 1.71 -1.91
CA VAL A 394 28.13 1.91 -2.73
C VAL A 394 28.42 0.58 -3.42
N SER A 395 28.39 0.57 -4.76
CA SER A 395 28.60 -0.66 -5.54
C SER A 395 29.87 -0.60 -6.37
N PHE A 396 30.85 -1.44 -6.00
CA PHE A 396 32.09 -1.67 -6.75
C PHE A 396 31.96 -2.79 -7.78
N ARG A 397 30.74 -3.17 -8.19
CA ARG A 397 30.54 -4.12 -9.27
C ARG A 397 30.61 -3.44 -10.63
N ALA A 398 30.99 -4.22 -11.65
CA ALA A 398 31.06 -3.74 -13.02
C ALA A 398 29.67 -3.50 -13.63
N ALA A 399 29.61 -2.60 -14.62
CA ALA A 399 28.39 -2.15 -15.30
C ALA A 399 27.54 -3.25 -15.97
N THR A 400 28.06 -4.47 -16.14
CA THR A 400 27.35 -5.59 -16.76
C THR A 400 26.27 -6.20 -15.86
N ASP A 401 26.26 -5.92 -14.56
CA ASP A 401 25.34 -6.50 -13.56
C ASP A 401 24.03 -5.69 -13.33
N LYS A 402 23.44 -5.13 -14.40
CA LYS A 402 22.26 -4.22 -14.32
C LYS A 402 21.05 -4.83 -13.59
N THR A 403 20.77 -6.11 -13.84
CA THR A 403 19.63 -6.82 -13.23
C THR A 403 19.79 -6.94 -11.71
N HIS A 404 21.03 -7.09 -11.22
CA HIS A 404 21.31 -7.24 -9.79
C HIS A 404 21.12 -5.93 -9.03
N ILE A 405 21.60 -4.81 -9.58
CA ILE A 405 21.43 -3.49 -8.97
C ILE A 405 19.95 -3.11 -8.89
N THR A 406 19.19 -3.36 -9.96
CA THR A 406 17.75 -3.06 -10.00
C THR A 406 16.97 -3.83 -8.91
N GLN A 407 17.33 -5.10 -8.68
CA GLN A 407 16.72 -5.91 -7.61
C GLN A 407 17.10 -5.45 -6.20
N LEU A 408 18.36 -5.05 -5.99
CA LEU A 408 18.84 -4.59 -4.69
C LEU A 408 18.23 -3.22 -4.34
N LEU A 409 18.23 -2.28 -5.28
CA LEU A 409 17.56 -0.99 -5.12
C LEU A 409 16.06 -1.16 -4.88
N GLY A 410 15.41 -2.10 -5.56
CA GLY A 410 13.99 -2.43 -5.33
C GLY A 410 13.67 -2.83 -3.88
N ARG A 411 14.66 -3.28 -3.09
CA ARG A 411 14.51 -3.61 -1.67
C ARG A 411 14.86 -2.44 -0.74
N MET A 412 15.79 -1.57 -1.14
CA MET A 412 16.18 -0.37 -0.37
C MET A 412 15.20 0.80 -0.51
N VAL A 413 14.35 0.81 -1.53
CA VAL A 413 13.38 1.89 -1.77
C VAL A 413 12.14 1.79 -0.85
N ARG A 414 12.20 1.03 0.24
CA ARG A 414 11.15 1.05 1.25
C ARG A 414 11.40 2.15 2.27
N THR A 415 10.34 2.73 2.80
CA THR A 415 10.46 3.73 3.87
C THR A 415 10.67 3.05 5.23
N PRO A 416 11.69 3.44 6.03
CA PRO A 416 11.97 2.86 7.34
C PRO A 416 10.78 2.83 8.29
N LEU A 417 10.00 3.91 8.34
CA LEU A 417 8.84 4.07 9.23
C LEU A 417 7.51 3.68 8.56
N ALA A 418 7.54 2.96 7.43
CA ALA A 418 6.34 2.58 6.65
C ALA A 418 5.40 3.76 6.29
N ARG A 419 5.96 4.98 6.23
CA ARG A 419 5.28 6.21 5.88
C ARG A 419 6.27 7.19 5.26
N ARG A 420 5.72 8.14 4.49
CA ARG A 420 6.46 9.26 3.94
C ARG A 420 6.71 10.30 5.04
N ILE A 421 7.93 10.84 5.10
CA ILE A 421 8.26 11.97 5.98
C ILE A 421 7.79 13.29 5.33
N PRO A 422 6.86 14.05 5.92
CA PRO A 422 6.35 15.28 5.31
C PRO A 422 7.46 16.31 5.00
N GLY A 423 7.43 16.88 3.80
CA GLY A 423 8.31 17.98 3.39
C GLY A 423 9.81 17.65 3.29
N ASN A 424 10.25 16.40 3.46
CA ASN A 424 11.67 16.06 3.50
C ASN A 424 12.05 15.02 2.43
N ASP A 425 12.44 15.48 1.23
CA ASP A 425 12.87 14.58 0.14
C ASP A 425 14.10 13.75 0.53
N ARG A 426 14.98 14.26 1.41
CA ARG A 426 16.22 13.59 1.82
C ARG A 426 15.92 12.29 2.60
N LEU A 427 15.01 12.35 3.58
CA LEU A 427 14.56 11.18 4.35
C LEU A 427 13.66 10.23 3.53
N ASN A 428 13.09 10.72 2.43
CA ASN A 428 12.30 9.94 1.48
C ASN A 428 13.09 9.51 0.23
N ALA A 429 14.44 9.49 0.31
CA ALA A 429 15.31 9.11 -0.79
C ALA A 429 16.27 7.97 -0.41
N VAL A 430 16.81 7.31 -1.43
CA VAL A 430 17.93 6.38 -1.30
C VAL A 430 19.11 6.91 -2.12
N ASP A 431 20.32 6.85 -1.56
CA ASP A 431 21.54 7.21 -2.28
C ASP A 431 22.23 5.96 -2.82
N CYS A 432 22.60 5.99 -4.09
CA CYS A 432 23.29 4.90 -4.76
C CYS A 432 24.48 5.45 -5.53
N LEU A 433 25.67 5.04 -5.11
CA LEU A 433 26.95 5.48 -5.66
C LEU A 433 27.55 4.34 -6.50
N LEU A 434 27.86 4.64 -7.77
CA LEU A 434 28.27 3.65 -8.76
C LEU A 434 29.62 4.03 -9.41
N PRO A 435 30.77 3.75 -8.76
CA PRO A 435 32.07 4.22 -9.22
C PRO A 435 32.57 3.61 -10.54
N HIS A 436 32.07 2.43 -10.91
CA HIS A 436 32.47 1.73 -12.13
C HIS A 436 31.40 1.76 -13.22
N PHE A 437 30.40 2.63 -13.09
CA PHE A 437 29.36 2.81 -14.09
C PHE A 437 29.67 4.04 -14.96
N ASP A 438 29.55 3.85 -16.28
CA ASP A 438 29.53 4.96 -17.22
C ASP A 438 28.10 5.50 -17.41
N LYS A 439 27.99 6.71 -17.98
CA LYS A 439 26.69 7.39 -18.18
C LYS A 439 25.67 6.54 -18.96
N LYS A 440 26.11 5.78 -19.98
CA LYS A 440 25.23 4.90 -20.77
C LYS A 440 24.68 3.72 -19.97
N SER A 441 25.50 3.16 -19.08
CA SER A 441 25.11 2.05 -18.22
C SER A 441 24.11 2.52 -17.16
N VAL A 442 24.25 3.76 -16.69
CA VAL A 442 23.34 4.41 -15.74
C VAL A 442 21.97 4.64 -16.37
N GLU A 443 21.89 5.15 -17.60
CA GLU A 443 20.62 5.31 -18.33
C GLU A 443 19.85 3.99 -18.46
N ALA A 444 20.56 2.90 -18.74
CA ALA A 444 19.94 1.58 -18.81
C ALA A 444 19.39 1.13 -17.45
N VAL A 445 20.08 1.45 -16.35
CA VAL A 445 19.61 1.18 -14.98
C VAL A 445 18.41 2.08 -14.65
N VAL A 446 18.46 3.38 -14.97
CA VAL A 446 17.34 4.30 -14.79
C VAL A 446 16.12 3.80 -15.56
N THR A 447 16.29 3.45 -16.82
CA THR A 447 15.21 2.92 -17.67
C THR A 447 14.62 1.66 -17.06
N ALA A 448 15.44 0.73 -16.56
CA ALA A 448 14.97 -0.49 -15.90
C ALA A 448 14.24 -0.21 -14.56
N LEU A 449 14.71 0.76 -13.78
CA LEU A 449 14.08 1.20 -12.53
C LEU A 449 12.77 1.95 -12.76
N MET A 450 12.65 2.64 -13.88
CA MET A 450 11.45 3.38 -14.31
C MET A 450 10.43 2.48 -15.01
N SER A 451 10.83 1.33 -15.56
CA SER A 451 9.93 0.37 -16.26
C SER A 451 9.63 -0.91 -15.46
N GLY A 452 10.00 -0.94 -14.17
CA GLY A 452 9.67 -2.05 -13.27
C GLY A 452 10.41 -3.38 -13.55
N GLY A 453 11.49 -3.36 -14.33
CA GLY A 453 12.21 -4.57 -14.76
C GLY A 453 11.77 -5.08 -16.14
N GLU A 454 11.96 -6.39 -16.42
CA GLU A 454 11.70 -7.01 -17.74
C GLU A 454 10.25 -6.87 -18.26
N ALA A 455 9.31 -6.39 -17.44
CA ALA A 455 7.89 -6.34 -17.76
C ALA A 455 7.42 -5.08 -18.51
N GLY A 456 8.27 -4.06 -18.68
CA GLY A 456 7.97 -2.93 -19.60
C GLY A 456 6.82 -2.01 -19.19
N GLU A 457 6.31 -2.08 -17.96
CA GLU A 457 5.32 -1.13 -17.45
C GLU A 457 6.06 0.05 -16.79
N GLU A 458 5.87 1.27 -17.32
CA GLU A 458 6.35 2.49 -16.66
C GLU A 458 5.79 2.55 -15.23
N LEU A 459 6.67 2.61 -14.22
CA LEU A 459 6.37 2.90 -12.82
C LEU A 459 6.16 4.42 -12.70
N PRO A 460 4.92 4.93 -12.80
CA PRO A 460 4.68 6.35 -12.89
C PRO A 460 4.89 6.96 -11.50
N GLY A 461 5.70 8.01 -11.40
CA GLY A 461 5.91 8.77 -10.16
C GLY A 461 7.26 8.59 -9.47
N ARG A 462 8.06 7.60 -9.86
CA ARG A 462 9.42 7.43 -9.31
C ARG A 462 10.37 8.46 -9.92
N ARG A 463 11.10 9.20 -9.10
CA ARG A 463 12.11 10.17 -9.54
C ARG A 463 13.50 9.53 -9.42
N VAL A 464 14.20 9.40 -10.54
CA VAL A 464 15.62 9.04 -10.52
C VAL A 464 16.41 10.30 -10.83
N LEU A 465 17.20 10.76 -9.87
CA LEU A 465 17.99 11.98 -9.99
C LEU A 465 19.47 11.61 -10.11
N ILE A 466 20.17 12.23 -11.05
CA ILE A 466 21.62 12.02 -11.24
C ILE A 466 22.35 13.23 -10.65
N ASN A 467 23.25 12.99 -9.69
CA ASN A 467 24.01 14.02 -9.00
C ASN A 467 23.16 15.22 -8.49
N PRO A 468 22.02 14.98 -7.79
CA PRO A 468 21.17 16.07 -7.34
C PRO A 468 21.84 16.93 -6.27
N ARG A 469 21.37 18.18 -6.14
CA ARG A 469 21.68 19.07 -5.02
C ARG A 469 20.48 19.22 -4.09
N GLU A 470 20.78 19.44 -2.83
CA GLU A 470 19.80 19.66 -1.78
C GLU A 470 19.41 21.14 -1.71
N MET A 471 18.12 21.42 -1.81
CA MET A 471 17.51 22.74 -1.59
C MET A 471 16.90 22.78 -0.19
N LYS A 472 17.17 23.84 0.56
CA LYS A 472 16.71 24.06 1.94
C LYS A 472 15.80 25.30 2.02
N PRO A 473 15.09 25.54 3.14
CA PRO A 473 14.20 26.69 3.27
C PRO A 473 14.97 27.98 3.05
N ASN A 474 14.47 28.82 2.15
CA ASN A 474 15.17 30.03 1.76
C ASN A 474 15.16 31.05 2.90
N PRO A 475 16.34 31.41 3.48
CA PRO A 475 16.41 32.29 4.65
C PRO A 475 15.98 33.73 4.34
N ALA A 476 15.91 34.12 3.06
CA ALA A 476 15.42 35.44 2.66
C ALA A 476 13.88 35.55 2.68
N ILE A 477 13.16 34.43 2.75
CA ILE A 477 11.70 34.40 2.74
C ILE A 477 11.16 34.55 4.17
N SER A 478 10.33 35.57 4.38
CA SER A 478 9.73 35.87 5.69
C SER A 478 8.79 34.77 6.18
N GLU A 479 8.63 34.65 7.50
CA GLU A 479 7.72 33.67 8.10
C GLU A 479 6.26 33.92 7.73
N ASP A 480 5.83 35.16 7.48
CA ASP A 480 4.47 35.46 7.03
C ASP A 480 4.13 34.81 5.69
N VAL A 481 5.11 34.69 4.78
CA VAL A 481 4.96 33.97 3.50
C VAL A 481 4.83 32.47 3.74
N TRP A 482 5.61 31.91 4.66
CA TRP A 482 5.50 30.50 5.07
C TRP A 482 4.13 30.21 5.69
N GLN A 483 3.66 31.05 6.60
CA GLN A 483 2.33 30.92 7.19
C GLN A 483 1.24 31.04 6.14
N LYS A 484 1.40 31.93 5.15
CA LYS A 484 0.45 32.02 4.03
C LYS A 484 0.40 30.72 3.23
N LEU A 485 1.54 30.12 2.86
CA LEU A 485 1.59 28.81 2.19
C LEU A 485 0.87 27.73 3.00
N LEU A 486 1.19 27.60 4.30
CA LEU A 486 0.61 26.57 5.18
C LEU A 486 -0.89 26.76 5.47
N SER A 487 -1.41 27.96 5.22
CA SER A 487 -2.84 28.28 5.34
C SER A 487 -3.66 27.94 4.10
N LEU A 488 -3.00 27.65 2.97
CA LEU A 488 -3.70 27.39 1.72
C LEU A 488 -4.47 26.05 1.80
N PRO A 489 -5.76 26.03 1.43
CA PRO A 489 -6.58 24.83 1.47
C PRO A 489 -6.13 23.87 0.37
N SER A 490 -5.86 22.61 0.71
CA SER A 490 -5.57 21.54 -0.25
C SER A 490 -6.62 20.46 -0.08
N GLN A 491 -6.98 19.74 -1.15
CA GLN A 491 -7.99 18.70 -1.10
C GLN A 491 -7.37 17.30 -1.20
N THR A 492 -8.04 16.31 -0.62
CA THR A 492 -7.68 14.89 -0.73
C THR A 492 -8.69 14.13 -1.57
N LEU A 493 -8.27 13.01 -2.14
CA LEU A 493 -9.19 12.12 -2.84
C LEU A 493 -10.07 11.38 -1.83
N PRO A 494 -11.40 11.36 -2.00
CA PRO A 494 -12.28 10.54 -1.17
C PRO A 494 -12.13 9.05 -1.50
N LYS A 495 -12.51 8.18 -0.55
CA LYS A 495 -12.56 6.74 -0.80
C LYS A 495 -13.80 6.39 -1.63
N ARG A 496 -13.61 5.54 -2.65
CA ARG A 496 -14.69 4.96 -3.48
C ARG A 496 -15.76 4.19 -2.68
N GLN A 497 -15.43 3.70 -1.48
CA GLN A 497 -16.35 3.00 -0.58
C GLN A 497 -16.23 3.54 0.84
N ALA A 498 -16.68 4.78 1.03
CA ALA A 498 -16.75 5.37 2.36
C ALA A 498 -17.68 4.57 3.28
N ARG A 499 -17.31 4.48 4.55
CA ARG A 499 -18.12 3.88 5.62
C ARG A 499 -18.21 4.88 6.77
N PRO A 500 -19.08 5.90 6.68
CA PRO A 500 -19.08 7.04 7.60
C PRO A 500 -19.21 6.66 9.07
N VAL A 501 -20.05 5.67 9.40
CA VAL A 501 -20.20 5.18 10.79
C VAL A 501 -18.88 4.61 11.32
N LYS A 502 -18.20 3.76 10.53
CA LYS A 502 -16.90 3.19 10.90
C LYS A 502 -15.82 4.27 11.03
N ARG A 503 -15.81 5.24 10.11
CA ARG A 503 -14.92 6.39 10.15
C ARG A 503 -15.09 7.20 11.43
N LEU A 504 -16.35 7.44 11.85
CA LEU A 504 -16.65 8.12 13.11
C LEU A 504 -16.14 7.32 14.32
N THR A 505 -16.36 6.01 14.35
CA THR A 505 -15.87 5.15 15.45
C THR A 505 -14.34 5.14 15.51
N ALA A 506 -13.66 5.03 14.36
CA ALA A 506 -12.20 5.12 14.29
C ALA A 506 -11.70 6.50 14.77
N LEU A 507 -12.28 7.59 14.29
CA LEU A 507 -11.98 8.94 14.75
C LEU A 507 -12.18 9.10 16.26
N ALA A 508 -13.28 8.56 16.78
CA ALA A 508 -13.58 8.58 18.20
C ALA A 508 -12.51 7.85 19.01
N HIS A 509 -12.06 6.69 18.54
CA HIS A 509 -10.99 5.94 19.18
C HIS A 509 -9.69 6.77 19.22
N GLU A 510 -9.23 7.30 18.10
CA GLU A 510 -7.96 8.03 18.02
C GLU A 510 -8.00 9.34 18.84
N LEU A 511 -9.12 10.09 18.80
CA LEU A 511 -9.30 11.29 19.62
C LEU A 511 -9.25 10.98 21.13
N ALA A 512 -9.70 9.79 21.55
CA ALA A 512 -9.62 9.35 22.93
C ALA A 512 -8.18 8.91 23.30
N VAL A 513 -7.52 8.16 22.42
CA VAL A 513 -6.12 7.70 22.60
C VAL A 513 -5.17 8.88 22.76
N ASP A 514 -5.32 9.93 21.96
CA ASP A 514 -4.51 11.15 22.05
C ASP A 514 -4.97 12.12 23.14
N GLY A 515 -5.99 11.77 23.92
CA GLY A 515 -6.51 12.61 25.00
C GLY A 515 -7.21 13.90 24.55
N LEU A 516 -7.56 14.02 23.26
CA LEU A 516 -8.23 15.18 22.68
C LEU A 516 -9.72 15.24 23.05
N LEU A 517 -10.38 14.07 23.09
CA LEU A 517 -11.78 13.94 23.49
C LEU A 517 -11.99 12.70 24.38
N ALA A 518 -12.09 12.91 25.69
CA ALA A 518 -12.44 11.85 26.62
C ALA A 518 -13.83 11.25 26.31
N ASP A 519 -13.95 9.93 26.46
CA ASP A 519 -15.16 9.14 26.16
C ASP A 519 -15.72 9.38 24.75
N ALA A 520 -14.87 9.72 23.76
CA ALA A 520 -15.30 10.00 22.39
C ALA A 520 -16.16 8.87 21.80
N GLY A 521 -15.78 7.60 22.00
CA GLY A 521 -16.56 6.46 21.50
C GLY A 521 -18.01 6.45 22.02
N LYS A 522 -18.19 6.67 23.34
CA LYS A 522 -19.53 6.77 23.94
C LYS A 522 -20.31 7.96 23.40
N LYS A 523 -19.65 9.11 23.20
CA LYS A 523 -20.28 10.31 22.63
C LYS A 523 -20.73 10.09 21.18
N ALA A 524 -19.89 9.45 20.37
CA ALA A 524 -20.22 9.10 18.99
C ALA A 524 -21.44 8.18 18.93
N HIS A 525 -21.44 7.08 19.69
CA HIS A 525 -22.55 6.14 19.71
C HIS A 525 -23.82 6.77 20.28
N ALA A 526 -23.73 7.60 21.32
CA ALA A 526 -24.89 8.31 21.87
C ALA A 526 -25.55 9.25 20.85
N GLU A 527 -24.78 9.92 19.98
CA GLU A 527 -25.37 10.71 18.89
C GLU A 527 -26.03 9.82 17.83
N LEU A 528 -25.43 8.68 17.47
CA LEU A 528 -26.05 7.72 16.54
C LEU A 528 -27.28 7.03 17.13
N HIS A 529 -27.31 6.78 18.44
CA HIS A 529 -28.49 6.26 19.15
C HIS A 529 -29.66 7.23 19.06
N LYS A 530 -29.43 8.54 19.08
CA LYS A 530 -30.51 9.53 18.85
C LYS A 530 -31.06 9.46 17.44
N VAL A 531 -30.21 9.18 16.45
CA VAL A 531 -30.65 8.99 15.05
C VAL A 531 -31.53 7.74 14.95
N LEU A 532 -31.11 6.62 15.55
CA LEU A 532 -31.88 5.38 15.60
C LEU A 532 -33.21 5.57 16.36
N ASP A 533 -33.18 6.23 17.52
CA ASP A 533 -34.39 6.55 18.31
C ASP A 533 -35.35 7.44 17.49
N GLY A 534 -34.82 8.41 16.74
CA GLY A 534 -35.62 9.23 15.81
C GLY A 534 -36.18 8.44 14.63
N ALA A 535 -35.41 7.49 14.10
CA ALA A 535 -35.82 6.63 12.99
C ALA A 535 -36.96 5.68 13.40
N GLN A 536 -36.95 5.18 14.64
CA GLN A 536 -38.06 4.38 15.18
C GLN A 536 -39.39 5.14 15.15
N VAL A 537 -39.36 6.46 15.38
CA VAL A 537 -40.55 7.31 15.28
C VAL A 537 -40.89 7.65 13.84
N ARG A 538 -39.89 8.00 13.02
CA ARG A 538 -40.06 8.44 11.63
C ARG A 538 -40.60 7.32 10.72
N TYR A 539 -40.09 6.10 10.89
CA TYR A 539 -40.39 4.93 10.04
C TYR A 539 -41.22 3.88 10.78
N ALA A 540 -42.08 4.31 11.70
CA ALA A 540 -42.81 3.40 12.60
C ALA A 540 -43.70 2.36 11.86
N GLU A 541 -44.27 2.71 10.71
CA GLU A 541 -45.08 1.78 9.92
C GLU A 541 -44.21 0.74 9.18
N GLU A 542 -43.11 1.19 8.59
CA GLU A 542 -42.14 0.35 7.90
C GLU A 542 -41.47 -0.62 8.86
N ILE A 543 -41.05 -0.14 10.03
CA ILE A 543 -40.43 -0.96 11.10
C ILE A 543 -41.43 -1.99 11.61
N ARG A 544 -42.72 -1.64 11.75
CA ARG A 544 -43.73 -2.62 12.16
C ARG A 544 -43.85 -3.77 11.15
N LYS A 545 -43.92 -3.45 9.86
CA LYS A 545 -43.96 -4.46 8.79
C LYS A 545 -42.68 -5.29 8.74
N ALA A 546 -41.53 -4.65 8.91
CA ALA A 546 -40.24 -5.32 8.98
C ALA A 546 -40.16 -6.27 10.18
N ARG A 547 -40.66 -5.84 11.35
CA ARG A 547 -40.73 -6.67 12.56
C ARG A 547 -41.61 -7.90 12.34
N ASP A 548 -42.78 -7.75 11.74
CA ASP A 548 -43.64 -8.89 11.41
C ASP A 548 -42.93 -9.90 10.49
N SER A 549 -42.12 -9.41 9.54
CA SER A 549 -41.31 -10.26 8.66
C SER A 549 -40.13 -10.92 9.39
N VAL A 550 -39.53 -10.28 10.39
CA VAL A 550 -38.44 -10.89 11.19
C VAL A 550 -39.00 -11.97 12.12
N MET A 551 -40.22 -11.76 12.64
CA MET A 551 -40.89 -12.68 13.56
C MET A 551 -41.55 -13.88 12.86
N THR A 552 -41.46 -13.99 11.54
CA THR A 552 -42.08 -15.06 10.75
C THR A 552 -41.09 -15.70 9.76
N VAL A 553 -41.23 -17.01 9.56
CA VAL A 553 -40.45 -17.78 8.56
C VAL A 553 -41.41 -18.37 7.55
N GLU A 554 -41.25 -18.00 6.28
CA GLU A 554 -41.96 -18.60 5.16
C GLU A 554 -41.19 -19.82 4.64
N GLY A 555 -41.84 -20.99 4.60
CA GLY A 555 -41.25 -22.23 4.14
C GLY A 555 -42.10 -22.94 3.08
N LYS A 556 -41.47 -23.79 2.27
CA LYS A 556 -42.18 -24.64 1.30
C LYS A 556 -42.03 -26.10 1.67
N THR A 557 -43.15 -26.77 1.88
CA THR A 557 -43.19 -28.22 2.01
C THR A 557 -43.30 -28.82 0.61
N VAL A 558 -42.27 -29.57 0.20
CA VAL A 558 -42.31 -30.35 -1.03
C VAL A 558 -42.91 -31.72 -0.71
N LYS A 559 -44.07 -32.02 -1.27
CA LYS A 559 -44.64 -33.37 -1.28
C LYS A 559 -44.40 -33.97 -2.66
N ALA A 560 -43.63 -35.05 -2.69
CA ALA A 560 -43.40 -35.83 -3.90
C ALA A 560 -44.18 -37.15 -3.79
N ASP A 561 -45.10 -37.38 -4.72
CA ASP A 561 -45.83 -38.65 -4.82
C ASP A 561 -44.95 -39.70 -5.53
N VAL A 562 -44.68 -40.81 -4.83
CA VAL A 562 -43.69 -41.82 -5.26
C VAL A 562 -44.19 -42.65 -6.45
N GLU A 563 -45.51 -42.74 -6.68
CA GLU A 563 -46.10 -43.48 -7.81
C GLU A 563 -46.26 -42.62 -9.06
N THR A 564 -46.68 -41.37 -8.91
CA THR A 564 -47.00 -40.46 -10.03
C THR A 564 -45.84 -39.53 -10.42
N LYS A 565 -44.82 -39.40 -9.57
CA LYS A 565 -43.70 -38.44 -9.69
C LYS A 565 -44.11 -36.97 -9.73
N GLU A 566 -45.35 -36.64 -9.35
CA GLU A 566 -45.76 -35.24 -9.20
C GLU A 566 -45.18 -34.64 -7.91
N MET A 567 -44.70 -33.39 -8.02
CA MET A 567 -44.24 -32.58 -6.89
C MET A 567 -45.23 -31.43 -6.67
N THR A 568 -45.80 -31.37 -5.48
CA THR A 568 -46.61 -30.23 -5.03
C THR A 568 -45.86 -29.45 -3.95
N PHE A 569 -45.92 -28.12 -4.04
CA PHE A 569 -45.32 -27.20 -3.07
C PHE A 569 -46.43 -26.57 -2.24
N ASP A 570 -46.46 -26.84 -0.95
CA ASP A 570 -47.36 -26.18 0.01
C ASP A 570 -46.56 -25.10 0.77
N ASP A 571 -47.02 -23.86 0.74
CA ASP A 571 -46.41 -22.77 1.52
C ASP A 571 -46.89 -22.83 2.98
N PHE A 572 -46.00 -22.56 3.94
CA PHE A 572 -46.34 -22.42 5.36
C PHE A 572 -45.64 -21.20 5.98
N VAL A 573 -46.19 -20.69 7.08
CA VAL A 573 -45.63 -19.59 7.88
C VAL A 573 -45.55 -20.04 9.33
N GLU A 574 -44.35 -20.00 9.93
CA GLU A 574 -44.10 -20.32 11.34
C GLU A 574 -43.51 -19.11 12.08
N ALA A 575 -43.64 -19.08 13.41
CA ALA A 575 -42.99 -18.06 14.23
C ALA A 575 -41.47 -18.25 14.21
N ALA A 576 -40.73 -17.14 14.07
CA ALA A 576 -39.27 -17.16 14.15
C ALA A 576 -38.82 -17.53 15.57
N ASP A 577 -37.84 -18.41 15.67
CA ASP A 577 -37.16 -18.70 16.93
C ASP A 577 -35.99 -17.74 17.17
N TYR A 578 -35.35 -17.86 18.33
CA TYR A 578 -34.20 -17.03 18.68
C TYR A 578 -33.05 -17.14 17.67
N ALA A 579 -32.82 -18.30 17.06
CA ALA A 579 -31.73 -18.46 16.10
C ALA A 579 -31.99 -17.67 14.81
N VAL A 580 -33.25 -17.63 14.35
CA VAL A 580 -33.66 -16.81 13.19
C VAL A 580 -33.57 -15.32 13.50
N ILE A 581 -34.03 -14.89 14.69
CA ILE A 581 -33.93 -13.49 15.11
C ILE A 581 -32.47 -13.07 15.23
N GLU A 582 -31.61 -13.92 15.80
CA GLU A 582 -30.18 -13.65 15.97
C GLU A 582 -29.45 -13.58 14.63
N ASP A 583 -29.82 -14.40 13.64
CA ASP A 583 -29.32 -14.28 12.27
C ASP A 583 -29.75 -12.96 11.61
N ALA A 584 -31.03 -12.59 11.76
CA ALA A 584 -31.54 -11.32 11.24
C ALA A 584 -30.88 -10.11 11.91
N TYR A 585 -30.66 -10.17 13.23
CA TYR A 585 -29.91 -9.18 14.01
C TYR A 585 -28.48 -9.04 13.46
N LYS A 586 -27.76 -10.15 13.26
CA LYS A 586 -26.40 -10.13 12.69
C LYS A 586 -26.38 -9.54 11.28
N ARG A 587 -27.37 -9.84 10.44
CA ARG A 587 -27.52 -9.23 9.12
C ARG A 587 -27.77 -7.71 9.21
N ALA A 588 -28.64 -7.27 10.12
CA ALA A 588 -28.89 -5.84 10.35
C ALA A 588 -27.65 -5.13 10.92
N ALA A 589 -26.94 -5.76 11.84
CA ALA A 589 -25.69 -5.26 12.42
C ALA A 589 -24.62 -5.02 11.36
N ARG A 590 -24.57 -5.82 10.29
CA ARG A 590 -23.68 -5.57 9.13
C ARG A 590 -24.04 -4.29 8.36
N VAL A 591 -25.31 -3.87 8.39
CA VAL A 591 -25.79 -2.65 7.71
C VAL A 591 -25.47 -1.39 8.53
N ILE A 592 -25.70 -1.44 9.85
CA ILE A 592 -25.55 -0.27 10.75
C ILE A 592 -24.19 -0.18 11.49
N SER A 593 -23.38 -1.24 11.46
CA SER A 593 -22.16 -1.54 12.24
C SER A 593 -22.41 -2.46 13.47
N PRO A 594 -21.64 -3.56 13.63
CA PRO A 594 -21.75 -4.46 14.78
C PRO A 594 -21.59 -3.78 16.15
N ASP A 595 -20.65 -2.86 16.27
CA ASP A 595 -20.40 -2.15 17.53
C ASP A 595 -21.56 -1.20 17.88
N LEU A 596 -22.14 -0.55 16.86
CA LEU A 596 -23.30 0.31 17.06
C LEU A 596 -24.54 -0.52 17.42
N ALA A 597 -24.77 -1.64 16.72
CA ALA A 597 -25.87 -2.56 17.00
C ALA A 597 -25.79 -3.09 18.44
N THR A 598 -24.61 -3.51 18.88
CA THR A 598 -24.39 -4.01 20.24
C THR A 598 -24.69 -2.91 21.27
N THR A 599 -24.07 -1.74 21.17
CA THR A 599 -24.30 -0.65 22.13
C THR A 599 -25.73 -0.10 22.08
N TYR A 600 -26.40 -0.15 20.93
CA TYR A 600 -27.80 0.25 20.82
C TYR A 600 -28.75 -0.80 21.42
N SER A 601 -28.43 -2.09 21.29
CA SER A 601 -29.20 -3.16 21.93
C SER A 601 -29.18 -3.02 23.45
N GLU A 602 -28.00 -2.71 24.03
CA GLU A 602 -27.84 -2.40 25.45
C GLU A 602 -28.62 -1.13 25.84
N HIS A 603 -28.61 -0.09 25.01
CA HIS A 603 -29.39 1.14 25.23
C HIS A 603 -30.89 0.88 25.21
N LEU A 604 -31.40 0.06 24.30
CA LEU A 604 -32.81 -0.33 24.25
C LEU A 604 -33.20 -1.18 25.45
N ALA A 605 -32.41 -2.21 25.77
CA ALA A 605 -32.65 -3.07 26.93
C ALA A 605 -32.62 -2.27 28.24
N SER A 606 -31.79 -1.24 28.36
CA SER A 606 -31.74 -0.36 29.54
C SER A 606 -33.00 0.50 29.74
N LYS A 607 -33.85 0.63 28.72
CA LYS A 607 -35.13 1.35 28.77
C LYS A 607 -36.31 0.43 29.09
N ALA A 608 -36.10 -0.88 29.18
CA ALA A 608 -37.12 -1.84 29.59
C ALA A 608 -37.56 -1.57 31.04
N ASP A 609 -38.78 -1.98 31.38
CA ASP A 609 -39.29 -1.83 32.75
C ASP A 609 -38.42 -2.66 33.72
N GLU A 610 -38.21 -2.18 34.95
CA GLU A 610 -37.36 -2.86 35.96
C GLU A 610 -37.80 -4.30 36.29
N ASP A 611 -39.05 -4.65 35.96
CA ASP A 611 -39.66 -5.95 36.19
C ASP A 611 -39.50 -6.94 35.00
N GLU A 612 -38.95 -6.49 33.87
CA GLU A 612 -38.75 -7.31 32.66
C GLU A 612 -37.46 -8.14 32.77
N ASP A 613 -37.50 -9.39 32.28
CA ASP A 613 -36.32 -10.26 32.31
C ASP A 613 -35.22 -9.70 31.40
N PRO A 614 -33.96 -9.57 31.86
CA PRO A 614 -32.89 -9.01 31.05
C PRO A 614 -32.62 -9.75 29.74
N GLU A 615 -32.86 -11.06 29.69
CA GLU A 615 -32.69 -11.88 28.49
C GLU A 615 -33.83 -11.58 27.50
N ASP A 616 -35.08 -11.49 27.97
CA ASP A 616 -36.23 -11.12 27.13
C ASP A 616 -36.10 -9.69 26.58
N ALA A 617 -35.63 -8.74 27.39
CA ALA A 617 -35.37 -7.36 26.98
C ALA A 617 -34.29 -7.28 25.88
N LEU A 618 -33.26 -8.12 25.95
CA LEU A 618 -32.22 -8.21 24.93
C LEU A 618 -32.74 -8.83 23.63
N VAL A 619 -33.58 -9.88 23.72
CA VAL A 619 -34.22 -10.50 22.54
C VAL A 619 -35.12 -9.50 21.82
N GLU A 620 -35.91 -8.71 22.55
CA GLU A 620 -36.73 -7.66 21.94
C GLU A 620 -35.84 -6.57 21.30
N ALA A 621 -34.75 -6.17 21.96
CA ALA A 621 -33.79 -5.23 21.39
C ALA A 621 -33.16 -5.74 20.07
N HIS A 622 -32.76 -7.03 20.02
CA HIS A 622 -32.26 -7.67 18.81
C HIS A 622 -33.33 -7.69 17.70
N THR A 623 -34.57 -7.96 18.06
CA THR A 623 -35.73 -7.94 17.13
C THR A 623 -35.96 -6.55 16.54
N VAL A 624 -35.89 -5.50 17.37
CA VAL A 624 -36.01 -4.11 16.91
C VAL A 624 -34.88 -3.75 15.96
N ILE A 625 -33.64 -4.13 16.26
CA ILE A 625 -32.49 -3.88 15.39
C ILE A 625 -32.59 -4.65 14.08
N ALA A 626 -33.03 -5.91 14.12
CA ALA A 626 -33.28 -6.72 12.94
C ALA A 626 -34.31 -6.05 12.00
N ALA A 627 -35.40 -5.52 12.57
CA ALA A 627 -36.41 -4.79 11.82
C ALA A 627 -35.88 -3.46 11.25
N LEU A 628 -35.12 -2.71 12.04
CA LEU A 628 -34.45 -1.47 11.60
C LEU A 628 -33.54 -1.72 10.39
N GLY A 629 -32.78 -2.82 10.38
CA GLY A 629 -31.90 -3.18 9.27
C GLY A 629 -32.61 -3.46 7.93
N LEU A 630 -33.93 -3.64 7.94
CA LEU A 630 -34.75 -3.82 6.74
C LEU A 630 -35.34 -2.49 6.20
N VAL A 631 -35.14 -1.38 6.91
CA VAL A 631 -35.59 -0.05 6.47
C VAL A 631 -34.55 0.55 5.50
N PRO A 632 -34.88 0.73 4.20
CA PRO A 632 -33.88 1.13 3.20
C PRO A 632 -33.19 2.47 3.50
N ASP A 633 -33.96 3.47 3.96
CA ASP A 633 -33.48 4.84 4.17
C ASP A 633 -32.69 5.02 5.49
N LEU A 634 -32.74 4.04 6.40
CA LEU A 634 -32.08 4.15 7.71
C LEU A 634 -30.56 4.27 7.58
N LYS A 635 -30.00 3.50 6.64
CA LYS A 635 -28.56 3.49 6.40
C LYS A 635 -28.06 4.88 6.00
N ASP A 636 -28.75 5.52 5.06
CA ASP A 636 -28.38 6.85 4.58
C ASP A 636 -28.49 7.91 5.69
N ASP A 637 -29.55 7.86 6.51
CA ASP A 637 -29.73 8.76 7.66
C ASP A 637 -28.56 8.63 8.67
N LEU A 638 -28.12 7.39 8.97
CA LEU A 638 -26.96 7.13 9.84
C LEU A 638 -25.65 7.61 9.23
N GLU A 639 -25.42 7.33 7.95
CA GLU A 639 -24.20 7.70 7.25
C GLU A 639 -24.05 9.23 7.19
N ILE A 640 -25.13 9.97 6.88
CA ILE A 640 -25.15 11.43 6.88
C ILE A 640 -24.82 11.98 8.28
N ALA A 641 -25.41 11.43 9.33
CA ALA A 641 -25.18 11.87 10.70
C ALA A 641 -23.73 11.62 11.14
N ALA A 642 -23.18 10.44 10.82
CA ALA A 642 -21.82 10.07 11.14
C ALA A 642 -20.79 10.92 10.40
N GLU A 643 -21.02 11.19 9.12
CA GLU A 643 -20.16 12.05 8.29
C GLU A 643 -20.12 13.48 8.84
N LYS A 644 -21.29 14.04 9.14
CA LYS A 644 -21.40 15.38 9.73
C LYS A 644 -20.67 15.50 11.05
N LEU A 645 -20.84 14.53 11.96
CA LEU A 645 -20.19 14.55 13.27
C LEU A 645 -18.67 14.39 13.14
N SER A 646 -18.20 13.51 12.25
CA SER A 646 -16.78 13.31 11.97
C SER A 646 -16.12 14.60 11.47
N ASN A 647 -16.75 15.27 10.50
CA ASN A 647 -16.23 16.52 9.93
C ASN A 647 -16.24 17.65 10.96
N GLN A 648 -17.25 17.71 11.83
CA GLN A 648 -17.29 18.65 12.95
C GLN A 648 -16.13 18.42 13.93
N TRP A 649 -15.87 17.17 14.33
CA TRP A 649 -14.79 16.86 15.26
C TRP A 649 -13.42 17.14 14.65
N LEU A 650 -13.16 16.71 13.41
CA LEU A 650 -11.91 17.00 12.72
C LEU A 650 -11.65 18.50 12.55
N THR A 651 -12.72 19.30 12.40
CA THR A 651 -12.64 20.76 12.35
C THR A 651 -12.32 21.34 13.73
N ASN A 652 -13.05 20.94 14.76
CA ASN A 652 -12.88 21.44 16.13
C ASN A 652 -11.47 21.15 16.69
N TYR A 653 -10.96 19.96 16.41
CA TYR A 653 -9.67 19.47 16.93
C TYR A 653 -8.49 19.71 15.98
N ARG A 654 -8.70 20.40 14.83
CA ARG A 654 -7.67 20.61 13.79
C ARG A 654 -6.33 21.11 14.33
N VAL A 655 -6.35 22.12 15.19
CA VAL A 655 -5.13 22.74 15.74
C VAL A 655 -4.38 21.77 16.66
N GLN A 656 -5.10 21.02 17.49
CA GLN A 656 -4.51 20.07 18.41
C GLN A 656 -3.94 18.85 17.67
N ILE A 657 -4.65 18.37 16.65
CA ILE A 657 -4.16 17.31 15.75
C ILE A 657 -2.84 17.76 15.09
N LYS A 658 -2.76 19.00 14.60
CA LYS A 658 -1.55 19.57 13.98
C LYS A 658 -0.35 19.69 14.94
N SER A 659 -0.60 19.64 16.25
CA SER A 659 0.46 19.65 17.27
C SER A 659 0.93 18.26 17.71
N LEU A 660 0.30 17.20 17.21
CA LEU A 660 0.75 15.83 17.46
C LEU A 660 1.98 15.50 16.61
N SER A 661 2.65 14.37 16.90
CA SER A 661 3.72 13.86 16.04
C SER A 661 3.19 13.56 14.64
N ASP A 662 4.06 13.56 13.64
CA ASP A 662 3.76 13.25 12.24
C ASP A 662 3.12 11.86 12.11
N GLU A 663 3.45 10.91 13.00
CA GLU A 663 2.85 9.58 13.00
C GLU A 663 1.37 9.66 13.33
N ARG A 664 1.03 10.36 14.41
CA ARG A 664 -0.35 10.56 14.84
C ARG A 664 -1.11 11.42 13.85
N GLN A 665 -0.50 12.47 13.30
CA GLN A 665 -1.09 13.25 12.21
C GLN A 665 -1.44 12.38 10.99
N ASP A 666 -0.59 11.40 10.65
CA ASP A 666 -0.85 10.47 9.56
C ASP A 666 -2.10 9.61 9.79
N VAL A 667 -2.36 9.20 11.03
CA VAL A 667 -3.56 8.44 11.40
C VAL A 667 -4.83 9.27 11.15
N TYR A 668 -4.86 10.53 11.59
CA TYR A 668 -6.00 11.41 11.30
C TYR A 668 -6.15 11.73 9.81
N ARG A 669 -5.03 11.81 9.07
CA ARG A 669 -5.04 11.97 7.61
C ARG A 669 -5.73 10.78 6.94
N GLN A 670 -5.36 9.55 7.31
CA GLN A 670 -6.02 8.34 6.80
C GLN A 670 -7.51 8.32 7.13
N ILE A 671 -7.90 8.79 8.33
CA ILE A 671 -9.31 8.94 8.72
C ILE A 671 -10.04 10.01 7.91
N ARG A 672 -9.36 11.10 7.50
CA ARG A 672 -9.93 12.09 6.56
C ARG A 672 -10.15 11.47 5.18
N GLU A 673 -9.18 10.72 4.68
CA GLU A 673 -9.25 10.03 3.39
C GLU A 673 -10.41 9.00 3.34
N MET A 674 -10.87 8.47 4.48
CA MET A 674 -12.06 7.60 4.57
C MET A 674 -13.41 8.30 4.28
N SER A 675 -13.44 9.62 4.12
CA SER A 675 -14.67 10.36 3.80
C SER A 675 -15.21 10.00 2.42
N ALA A 676 -16.54 10.13 2.28
CA ALA A 676 -17.22 10.06 0.99
C ALA A 676 -16.96 11.30 0.12
N ASP A 677 -16.63 12.42 0.77
CA ASP A 677 -16.48 13.73 0.14
C ASP A 677 -15.01 14.18 0.20
N PRO A 678 -14.53 14.98 -0.78
CA PRO A 678 -13.24 15.64 -0.67
C PRO A 678 -13.17 16.50 0.59
N LEU A 679 -12.13 16.29 1.39
CA LEU A 679 -11.87 17.09 2.59
C LEU A 679 -10.64 17.96 2.42
N ASP A 680 -10.74 19.17 2.98
CA ASP A 680 -9.62 20.08 3.09
C ASP A 680 -8.57 19.52 4.06
N VAL A 681 -7.31 19.62 3.65
CA VAL A 681 -6.12 19.27 4.40
C VAL A 681 -5.14 20.45 4.37
N ASP A 682 -4.33 20.52 5.43
CA ASP A 682 -3.29 21.52 5.55
C ASP A 682 -2.07 21.10 4.74
N LEU A 683 -1.40 22.09 4.12
CA LEU A 683 -0.09 21.85 3.53
C LEU A 683 0.97 21.68 4.63
N ALA A 684 1.88 20.74 4.42
CA ALA A 684 3.08 20.58 5.21
C ALA A 684 4.17 21.54 4.71
N ARG A 685 5.04 22.00 5.63
CA ARG A 685 6.16 22.86 5.28
C ARG A 685 7.21 22.03 4.51
N PRO A 686 7.60 22.45 3.29
CA PRO A 686 8.74 21.84 2.62
C PRO A 686 10.03 22.23 3.37
N ASN A 687 10.79 21.21 3.76
CA ASN A 687 12.04 21.34 4.53
C ASN A 687 13.25 21.06 3.66
N THR A 688 13.18 20.04 2.82
CA THR A 688 14.31 19.65 1.96
C THR A 688 13.81 19.12 0.64
N TRP A 689 14.36 19.62 -0.47
CA TRP A 689 14.12 19.08 -1.79
C TRP A 689 15.40 18.64 -2.48
N LEU A 690 15.32 17.53 -3.21
CA LEU A 690 16.40 17.10 -4.08
C LEU A 690 16.10 17.55 -5.51
N GLN A 691 17.00 18.38 -6.06
CA GLN A 691 16.86 18.96 -7.39
C GLN A 691 18.05 18.68 -8.29
N MET A 692 17.75 18.42 -9.57
CA MET A 692 18.76 18.40 -10.62
C MET A 692 19.35 19.81 -10.77
N THR A 693 20.60 19.89 -11.22
CA THR A 693 21.24 21.17 -11.57
C THR A 693 21.60 21.28 -13.04
N THR A 694 21.44 20.19 -13.79
CA THR A 694 21.65 20.13 -15.23
C THR A 694 20.43 19.47 -15.89
N ALA A 695 20.04 19.97 -17.06
CA ALA A 695 19.13 19.31 -17.98
C ALA A 695 19.94 18.56 -19.03
N ARG A 696 19.40 17.45 -19.52
CA ARG A 696 20.03 16.67 -20.57
C ARG A 696 19.27 16.80 -21.88
N LYS A 697 19.98 17.13 -22.95
CA LYS A 697 19.43 17.18 -24.31
C LYS A 697 19.39 15.79 -24.94
N ALA A 698 18.58 15.64 -25.97
CA ALA A 698 18.41 14.37 -26.70
C ALA A 698 19.71 13.84 -27.34
N ASP A 699 20.69 14.71 -27.59
CA ASP A 699 22.02 14.35 -28.09
C ASP A 699 23.00 13.87 -26.99
N GLY A 700 22.52 13.84 -25.74
CA GLY A 700 23.27 13.41 -24.58
C GLY A 700 24.08 14.51 -23.89
N THR A 701 24.08 15.75 -24.40
CA THR A 701 24.76 16.89 -23.77
C THR A 701 24.01 17.37 -22.53
N GLU A 702 24.76 17.79 -21.51
CA GLU A 702 24.23 18.36 -20.28
C GLU A 702 24.42 19.88 -20.27
N GLU A 703 23.36 20.61 -19.96
CA GLU A 703 23.39 22.06 -19.80
C GLU A 703 22.92 22.43 -18.39
N PRO A 704 23.57 23.39 -17.71
CA PRO A 704 23.10 23.89 -16.43
C PRO A 704 21.65 24.39 -16.53
N LEU A 705 20.83 24.00 -15.56
CA LEU A 705 19.46 24.49 -15.45
C LEU A 705 19.45 25.99 -15.14
N PRO A 706 18.49 26.75 -15.69
CA PRO A 706 18.23 28.10 -15.24
C PRO A 706 17.97 28.12 -13.74
N ARG A 707 18.57 29.10 -13.05
CA ARG A 707 18.44 29.28 -11.59
C ARG A 707 17.67 30.55 -11.31
N PHE A 708 16.77 30.49 -10.34
CA PHE A 708 15.80 31.55 -10.03
C PHE A 708 15.92 31.97 -8.57
N GLU A 709 15.81 33.27 -8.32
CA GLU A 709 15.72 33.83 -6.96
C GLU A 709 14.30 33.69 -6.38
N ARG A 710 14.16 33.98 -5.07
CA ARG A 710 12.88 34.08 -4.35
C ARG A 710 12.00 32.83 -4.36
N HIS A 711 12.54 31.67 -4.76
CA HIS A 711 11.84 30.42 -4.52
C HIS A 711 11.79 30.13 -3.02
N MET A 712 10.71 29.48 -2.54
CA MET A 712 10.55 29.09 -1.13
C MET A 712 11.71 28.23 -0.61
N LEU A 713 12.34 27.46 -1.49
CA LEU A 713 13.55 26.67 -1.21
C LEU A 713 14.71 27.15 -2.09
N CYS A 714 15.94 27.08 -1.60
CA CYS A 714 17.13 27.45 -2.35
C CYS A 714 18.35 26.60 -1.98
N ASP A 715 19.39 26.67 -2.80
CA ASP A 715 20.73 26.22 -2.42
C ASP A 715 21.51 27.28 -1.63
N GLU A 716 22.80 27.01 -1.40
CA GLU A 716 23.71 27.88 -0.65
C GLU A 716 23.88 29.28 -1.27
N ASP A 717 23.62 29.46 -2.57
CA ASP A 717 23.70 30.76 -3.23
C ASP A 717 22.35 31.53 -3.16
N GLY A 718 21.33 30.98 -2.51
CA GLY A 718 20.00 31.60 -2.46
C GLY A 718 19.16 31.40 -3.73
N LEU A 719 19.54 30.47 -4.61
CA LEU A 719 18.88 30.23 -5.89
C LEU A 719 18.27 28.83 -5.99
N PHE A 720 17.26 28.69 -6.86
CA PHE A 720 16.60 27.42 -7.13
C PHE A 720 16.75 27.02 -8.62
N PRO A 721 17.29 25.83 -8.94
CA PRO A 721 17.35 25.33 -10.30
C PRO A 721 15.98 24.87 -10.79
N GLY A 722 15.53 25.39 -11.93
CA GLY A 722 14.24 25.06 -12.53
C GLY A 722 14.40 24.37 -13.87
N ASP A 723 14.04 23.08 -13.94
CA ASP A 723 13.79 22.41 -15.21
C ASP A 723 12.35 22.69 -15.63
N PHE A 724 12.21 23.68 -16.51
CA PHE A 724 10.94 24.20 -16.97
C PHE A 724 10.77 23.95 -18.45
N ASN A 725 9.56 23.63 -18.86
CA ASN A 725 9.20 23.69 -20.26
C ASN A 725 9.24 25.15 -20.77
N SER A 726 9.13 25.33 -22.08
CA SER A 726 9.27 26.67 -22.70
C SER A 726 8.21 27.69 -22.26
N TRP A 727 7.08 27.24 -21.70
CA TRP A 727 5.99 28.10 -21.23
C TRP A 727 6.19 28.45 -19.75
N GLU A 728 6.35 27.43 -18.89
CA GLU A 728 6.60 27.57 -17.45
C GLU A 728 7.73 28.55 -17.15
N GLY A 729 8.87 28.42 -17.84
CA GLY A 729 10.02 29.27 -17.60
C GLY A 729 9.80 30.73 -18.00
N LYS A 730 8.85 31.02 -18.89
CA LYS A 730 8.45 32.39 -19.22
C LYS A 730 7.46 32.95 -18.20
N VAL A 731 6.48 32.14 -17.77
CA VAL A 731 5.52 32.51 -16.73
C VAL A 731 6.23 32.86 -15.43
N VAL A 732 7.18 32.04 -14.98
CA VAL A 732 7.97 32.33 -13.77
C VAL A 732 8.72 33.65 -13.88
N LYS A 733 9.32 33.95 -15.04
CA LYS A 733 10.02 35.23 -15.25
C LYS A 733 9.05 36.41 -15.21
N ALA A 734 7.93 36.31 -15.92
CA ALA A 734 6.90 37.34 -15.96
C ALA A 734 6.36 37.66 -14.55
N GLU A 735 6.03 36.63 -13.75
CA GLU A 735 5.51 36.82 -12.40
C GLU A 735 6.56 37.35 -11.41
N LEU A 736 7.85 37.00 -11.59
CA LEU A 736 8.94 37.55 -10.78
C LEU A 736 9.22 39.04 -11.05
N GLU A 737 8.90 39.52 -12.26
CA GLU A 737 9.02 40.94 -12.63
C GLU A 737 7.84 41.79 -12.14
N ARG A 738 6.74 41.17 -11.68
CA ARG A 738 5.57 41.90 -11.19
C ARG A 738 5.85 42.57 -9.85
N ASN A 739 5.32 43.79 -9.72
CA ASN A 739 5.44 44.56 -8.50
C ASN A 739 4.78 43.85 -7.31
N GLY A 740 5.51 43.80 -6.20
CA GLY A 740 5.07 43.18 -4.96
C GLY A 740 5.35 41.69 -4.85
N THR A 741 5.80 41.00 -5.89
CA THR A 741 6.17 39.57 -5.80
C THR A 741 7.38 39.37 -4.89
N VAL A 742 7.15 38.69 -3.76
CA VAL A 742 8.16 38.44 -2.72
C VAL A 742 8.67 37.00 -2.71
N ALA A 743 7.87 36.05 -3.17
CA ALA A 743 8.27 34.64 -3.25
C ALA A 743 7.47 33.85 -4.28
N TRP A 744 7.94 32.65 -4.62
CA TRP A 744 7.17 31.69 -5.40
C TRP A 744 7.49 30.25 -4.99
N TYR A 745 6.54 29.36 -5.22
CA TYR A 745 6.64 27.94 -4.95
C TYR A 745 6.24 27.17 -6.20
N ARG A 746 7.14 26.31 -6.71
CA ARG A 746 6.73 25.27 -7.64
C ARG A 746 5.95 24.24 -6.83
N ASN A 747 4.70 23.98 -7.14
CA ASN A 747 3.95 22.95 -6.45
C ASN A 747 4.45 21.56 -6.91
N PRO A 748 4.76 20.60 -6.02
CA PRO A 748 5.10 19.25 -6.45
C PRO A 748 3.95 18.62 -7.23
N ALA A 749 4.25 17.96 -8.36
CA ALA A 749 3.25 17.19 -9.12
C ALA A 749 2.87 15.83 -8.48
N ARG A 750 3.55 15.43 -7.40
CA ARG A 750 3.37 14.14 -6.70
C ARG A 750 2.35 14.23 -5.58
N ALA A 751 1.80 13.09 -5.15
CA ALA A 751 0.94 13.01 -3.96
C ALA A 751 1.77 13.12 -2.68
N SER A 752 2.01 14.35 -2.21
CA SER A 752 2.69 14.65 -0.95
C SER A 752 1.99 15.76 -0.17
N GLN A 753 2.21 15.80 1.15
CA GLN A 753 1.54 16.77 2.02
C GLN A 753 2.00 18.22 1.78
N ASP A 754 3.17 18.43 1.16
CA ASP A 754 3.65 19.74 0.71
C ASP A 754 3.09 20.13 -0.68
N SER A 755 2.19 19.34 -1.25
CA SER A 755 1.57 19.59 -2.55
C SER A 755 0.11 20.03 -2.42
N LEU A 756 -0.22 21.16 -3.04
CA LEU A 756 -1.59 21.64 -3.17
C LEU A 756 -2.31 20.82 -4.24
N GLY A 757 -3.38 20.14 -3.84
CA GLY A 757 -4.25 19.38 -4.72
C GLY A 757 -5.65 19.97 -4.76
N VAL A 758 -6.26 19.92 -5.93
CA VAL A 758 -7.64 20.35 -6.20
C VAL A 758 -8.38 19.19 -6.84
N THR A 759 -9.54 18.82 -6.30
CA THR A 759 -10.34 17.73 -6.85
C THR A 759 -11.15 18.17 -8.06
N TYR A 760 -11.38 17.25 -8.99
CA TYR A 760 -12.25 17.44 -10.16
C TYR A 760 -12.90 16.12 -10.55
N GLU A 761 -14.08 16.17 -11.16
CA GLU A 761 -14.78 14.97 -11.64
C GLU A 761 -14.47 14.72 -13.11
N GLU A 762 -14.13 13.47 -13.47
CA GLU A 762 -13.97 13.04 -14.85
C GLU A 762 -14.57 11.64 -15.04
N GLY A 763 -15.65 11.54 -15.84
CA GLY A 763 -16.26 10.26 -16.17
C GLY A 763 -16.91 9.55 -14.97
N GLY A 764 -17.37 10.29 -13.95
CA GLY A 764 -17.93 9.75 -12.71
C GLY A 764 -16.89 9.37 -11.66
N ASP A 765 -15.60 9.56 -11.94
CA ASP A 765 -14.51 9.39 -10.98
C ASP A 765 -14.00 10.75 -10.49
N ILE A 766 -13.75 10.88 -9.18
CA ILE A 766 -13.06 12.03 -8.61
C ILE A 766 -11.54 11.86 -8.78
N LYS A 767 -10.90 12.85 -9.38
CA LYS A 767 -9.46 12.95 -9.61
C LYS A 767 -8.90 14.21 -8.94
N ILE A 768 -7.58 14.34 -8.94
CA ILE A 768 -6.90 15.49 -8.34
C ILE A 768 -5.94 16.14 -9.36
N VAL A 769 -6.05 17.45 -9.52
CA VAL A 769 -5.12 18.30 -10.27
C VAL A 769 -4.25 19.06 -9.28
N ARG A 770 -2.99 19.31 -9.65
CA ARG A 770 -2.03 20.04 -8.83
C ARG A 770 -1.58 21.25 -9.63
N PRO A 771 -2.01 22.47 -9.28
CA PRO A 771 -1.61 23.67 -10.00
C PRO A 771 -0.10 23.83 -9.96
N ASP A 772 0.55 24.26 -11.05
CA ASP A 772 2.01 24.23 -11.15
C ASP A 772 2.73 25.24 -10.23
N PHE A 773 2.20 26.46 -10.11
CA PHE A 773 2.86 27.53 -9.36
C PHE A 773 1.95 28.26 -8.38
N ILE A 774 2.54 28.59 -7.24
CA ILE A 774 1.97 29.49 -6.24
C ILE A 774 2.92 30.67 -6.08
N PHE A 775 2.46 31.88 -6.38
CA PHE A 775 3.21 33.11 -6.19
C PHE A 775 2.72 33.84 -4.95
N PHE A 776 3.64 34.52 -4.26
CA PHE A 776 3.34 35.31 -3.08
C PHE A 776 3.69 36.77 -3.34
N ALA A 777 2.74 37.64 -3.05
CA ALA A 777 2.92 39.07 -3.16
C ALA A 777 2.65 39.76 -1.83
N GLN A 778 3.37 40.84 -1.57
CA GLN A 778 3.11 41.74 -0.46
C GLN A 778 2.36 42.96 -0.98
N LEU A 779 1.19 43.23 -0.41
CA LEU A 779 0.41 44.43 -0.69
C LEU A 779 1.03 45.65 0.00
N ASP A 780 0.61 46.85 -0.42
CA ASP A 780 1.12 48.12 0.14
C ASP A 780 0.88 48.26 1.66
N ASP A 781 -0.12 47.57 2.20
CA ASP A 781 -0.42 47.54 3.64
C ASP A 781 0.41 46.51 4.43
N GLY A 782 1.30 45.79 3.73
CA GLY A 782 2.17 44.75 4.29
C GLY A 782 1.56 43.34 4.28
N THR A 783 0.29 43.18 3.91
CA THR A 783 -0.39 41.88 3.88
C THR A 783 0.20 40.98 2.79
N VAL A 784 0.49 39.72 3.15
CA VAL A 784 0.91 38.70 2.19
C VAL A 784 -0.29 38.01 1.59
N VAL A 785 -0.37 37.99 0.26
CA VAL A 785 -1.39 37.30 -0.53
C VAL A 785 -0.77 36.21 -1.40
N ALA A 786 -1.59 35.25 -1.82
CA ALA A 786 -1.19 34.14 -2.68
C ALA A 786 -1.96 34.20 -4.01
N ASP A 787 -1.26 33.89 -5.10
CA ASP A 787 -1.79 33.71 -6.44
C ASP A 787 -1.49 32.28 -6.91
N ILE A 788 -2.48 31.60 -7.48
CA ILE A 788 -2.24 30.38 -8.25
C ILE A 788 -2.08 30.77 -9.72
N VAL A 789 -1.02 30.31 -10.36
CA VAL A 789 -0.79 30.49 -11.80
C VAL A 789 -0.44 29.14 -12.41
N ASP A 790 -1.32 28.63 -13.27
CA ASP A 790 -1.24 27.28 -13.81
C ASP A 790 -1.13 27.29 -15.34
N PRO A 791 0.06 27.03 -15.92
CA PRO A 791 0.21 26.87 -17.37
C PRO A 791 -0.50 25.60 -17.87
N HIS A 792 -1.71 25.76 -18.39
CA HIS A 792 -2.59 24.66 -18.75
C HIS A 792 -2.55 24.36 -20.26
N GLY A 793 -2.16 23.13 -20.63
CA GLY A 793 -2.26 22.67 -22.02
C GLY A 793 -3.73 22.44 -22.43
N ILE A 794 -4.12 22.94 -23.60
CA ILE A 794 -5.49 22.78 -24.15
C ILE A 794 -5.70 21.48 -24.94
N GLN A 795 -4.61 20.76 -25.21
CA GLN A 795 -4.57 19.57 -26.07
C GLN A 795 -4.95 18.26 -25.35
N PHE A 796 -5.07 18.27 -24.02
CA PHE A 796 -5.30 17.08 -23.22
C PHE A 796 -6.80 16.80 -23.05
N GLY A 797 -7.20 15.53 -23.12
CA GLY A 797 -8.61 15.13 -23.00
C GLY A 797 -9.25 15.48 -21.66
N ASP A 798 -8.43 15.57 -20.60
CA ASP A 798 -8.83 15.91 -19.23
C ASP A 798 -8.76 17.42 -18.93
N ALA A 799 -8.44 18.27 -19.91
CA ALA A 799 -8.18 19.68 -19.66
C ALA A 799 -9.42 20.48 -19.24
N LEU A 800 -10.59 20.19 -19.81
CA LEU A 800 -11.84 20.86 -19.41
C LEU A 800 -12.31 20.43 -18.01
N PRO A 801 -12.35 19.12 -17.68
CA PRO A 801 -12.62 18.67 -16.31
C PRO A 801 -11.72 19.34 -15.25
N LYS A 802 -10.41 19.44 -15.51
CA LYS A 802 -9.47 20.13 -14.59
C LYS A 802 -9.82 21.60 -14.41
N LEU A 803 -10.08 22.31 -15.50
CA LEU A 803 -10.46 23.72 -15.48
C LEU A 803 -11.77 23.95 -14.70
N GLN A 804 -12.74 23.04 -14.85
CA GLN A 804 -13.99 23.05 -14.08
C GLN A 804 -13.75 22.83 -12.58
N GLY A 805 -12.92 21.86 -12.21
CA GLY A 805 -12.55 21.63 -10.80
C GLY A 805 -11.81 22.83 -10.19
N LEU A 806 -10.89 23.46 -10.92
CA LEU A 806 -10.22 24.69 -10.47
C LEU A 806 -11.20 25.85 -10.30
N ALA A 807 -12.21 25.96 -11.16
CA ALA A 807 -13.25 26.99 -11.03
C ALA A 807 -14.11 26.77 -9.77
N GLU A 808 -14.54 25.53 -9.50
CA GLU A 808 -15.28 25.18 -8.29
C GLU A 808 -14.45 25.41 -7.02
N TYR A 809 -13.17 25.05 -7.06
CA TYR A 809 -12.23 25.32 -5.97
C TYR A 809 -12.04 26.82 -5.72
N ALA A 810 -11.93 27.63 -6.78
CA ALA A 810 -11.84 29.08 -6.67
C ALA A 810 -13.10 29.68 -6.02
N GLU A 811 -14.27 29.14 -6.34
CA GLU A 811 -15.54 29.56 -5.73
C GLU A 811 -15.62 29.19 -4.25
N ALA A 812 -15.27 27.95 -3.89
CA ALA A 812 -15.29 27.46 -2.51
C ALA A 812 -14.29 28.21 -1.61
N ASN A 813 -13.18 28.68 -2.18
CA ASN A 813 -12.08 29.33 -1.47
C ASN A 813 -11.99 30.83 -1.77
N ALA A 814 -13.13 31.46 -2.07
CA ALA A 814 -13.20 32.89 -2.34
C ALA A 814 -12.59 33.71 -1.18
N GLY A 815 -11.66 34.62 -1.52
CA GLY A 815 -10.97 35.47 -0.54
C GLY A 815 -9.67 34.87 0.03
N THR A 816 -9.36 33.59 -0.22
CA THR A 816 -8.07 32.99 0.14
C THR A 816 -6.95 33.44 -0.79
N TYR A 817 -7.27 33.52 -2.08
CA TYR A 817 -6.35 33.89 -3.17
C TYR A 817 -6.65 35.29 -3.67
N ARG A 818 -5.60 36.03 -4.04
CA ARG A 818 -5.80 37.29 -4.77
C ARG A 818 -6.18 36.99 -6.22
N ARG A 819 -5.56 35.99 -6.85
CA ARG A 819 -5.85 35.54 -8.22
C ARG A 819 -5.68 34.03 -8.37
N ILE A 820 -6.46 33.43 -9.27
CA ILE A 820 -6.29 32.03 -9.71
C ILE A 820 -6.34 32.04 -11.23
N GLU A 821 -5.18 32.04 -11.87
CA GLU A 821 -5.04 32.22 -13.31
C GLU A 821 -4.61 30.92 -13.99
N VAL A 822 -5.35 30.54 -15.03
CA VAL A 822 -5.00 29.42 -15.91
C VAL A 822 -4.52 29.95 -17.26
N VAL A 823 -3.27 29.68 -17.60
CA VAL A 823 -2.57 30.30 -18.73
C VAL A 823 -2.36 29.28 -19.84
N ALA A 824 -2.77 29.59 -21.08
CA ALA A 824 -2.56 28.72 -22.24
C ALA A 824 -2.06 29.50 -23.45
N GLU A 825 -1.21 28.89 -24.28
CA GLU A 825 -0.88 29.46 -25.59
C GLU A 825 -1.97 29.10 -26.62
N VAL A 826 -2.69 30.12 -27.11
CA VAL A 826 -3.74 29.97 -28.12
C VAL A 826 -3.41 30.88 -29.29
N GLY A 827 -3.30 30.29 -30.49
CA GLY A 827 -2.97 31.06 -31.70
C GLY A 827 -1.60 31.76 -31.66
N GLY A 828 -0.65 31.26 -30.86
CA GLY A 828 0.69 31.84 -30.68
C GLY A 828 0.75 33.01 -29.69
N THR A 829 -0.33 33.27 -28.95
CA THR A 829 -0.40 34.28 -27.88
C THR A 829 -0.76 33.58 -26.57
N PHE A 830 -0.10 33.96 -25.48
CA PHE A 830 -0.47 33.48 -24.15
C PHE A 830 -1.76 34.18 -23.70
N ARG A 831 -2.76 33.40 -23.38
CA ARG A 831 -4.08 33.83 -22.91
C ARG A 831 -4.26 33.36 -21.47
N THR A 832 -4.91 34.16 -20.65
CA THR A 832 -5.20 33.86 -19.25
C THR A 832 -6.69 33.99 -18.97
N ILE A 833 -7.19 33.18 -18.04
CA ILE A 833 -8.54 33.28 -17.47
C ILE A 833 -8.37 33.35 -15.96
N ASP A 834 -8.94 34.37 -15.32
CA ASP A 834 -8.93 34.51 -13.86
C ASP A 834 -10.19 33.87 -13.26
N LEU A 835 -10.03 32.73 -12.61
CA LEU A 835 -11.11 31.95 -12.02
C LEU A 835 -11.69 32.57 -10.75
N THR A 836 -11.08 33.63 -10.22
CA THR A 836 -11.70 34.42 -9.14
C THR A 836 -12.92 35.20 -9.64
N GLU A 837 -13.02 35.46 -10.94
CA GLU A 837 -14.18 36.12 -11.55
C GLU A 837 -15.36 35.18 -11.77
N ALA A 838 -16.56 35.60 -11.32
CA ALA A 838 -17.77 34.81 -11.48
C ALA A 838 -18.17 34.58 -12.96
N SER A 839 -17.89 35.55 -13.84
CA SER A 839 -18.08 35.45 -15.29
C SER A 839 -17.21 34.36 -15.91
N ALA A 840 -15.94 34.29 -15.53
CA ALA A 840 -15.01 33.26 -15.99
C ALA A 840 -15.48 31.86 -15.56
N ARG A 841 -15.87 31.68 -14.29
CA ARG A 841 -16.38 30.40 -13.79
C ARG A 841 -17.65 29.94 -14.50
N ALA A 842 -18.58 30.88 -14.76
CA ALA A 842 -19.80 30.58 -15.51
C ALA A 842 -19.49 30.11 -16.94
N ALA A 843 -18.54 30.77 -17.62
CA ALA A 843 -18.10 30.38 -18.96
C ALA A 843 -17.49 28.97 -18.97
N VAL A 844 -16.56 28.69 -18.05
CA VAL A 844 -15.92 27.37 -17.88
C VAL A 844 -16.94 26.26 -17.65
N LYS A 845 -17.93 26.50 -16.77
CA LYS A 845 -18.96 25.51 -16.44
C LYS A 845 -19.87 25.17 -17.62
N SER A 846 -20.13 26.14 -18.48
CA SER A 846 -21.03 25.99 -19.64
C SER A 846 -20.35 25.49 -20.92
N ALA A 847 -19.02 25.55 -20.99
CA ALA A 847 -18.28 25.25 -22.21
C ALA A 847 -18.28 23.76 -22.55
N ALA A 848 -18.28 23.46 -23.85
CA ALA A 848 -18.13 22.09 -24.33
C ALA A 848 -16.66 21.70 -24.56
N THR A 849 -15.78 22.69 -24.74
CA THR A 849 -14.35 22.49 -24.97
C THR A 849 -13.52 23.58 -24.28
N VAL A 850 -12.26 23.27 -23.92
CA VAL A 850 -11.34 24.25 -23.33
C VAL A 850 -11.08 25.43 -24.29
N LYS A 851 -10.97 25.13 -25.58
CA LYS A 851 -10.70 26.15 -26.60
C LYS A 851 -11.80 27.23 -26.65
N GLU A 852 -13.06 26.82 -26.50
CA GLU A 852 -14.20 27.75 -26.44
C GLU A 852 -14.05 28.77 -25.30
N VAL A 853 -13.52 28.35 -24.16
CA VAL A 853 -13.29 29.25 -23.02
C VAL A 853 -12.20 30.28 -23.35
N TYR A 854 -11.07 29.86 -23.91
CA TYR A 854 -9.96 30.76 -24.25
C TYR A 854 -10.23 31.69 -25.44
N ASP A 855 -11.13 31.29 -26.35
CA ASP A 855 -11.61 32.12 -27.46
C ASP A 855 -12.72 33.11 -27.02
N SER A 856 -13.24 32.99 -25.80
CA SER A 856 -14.31 33.84 -25.29
C SER A 856 -13.82 35.17 -24.69
N GLU A 857 -14.76 36.07 -24.37
CA GLU A 857 -14.47 37.40 -23.82
C GLU A 857 -13.89 37.38 -22.40
N VAL A 858 -14.02 36.26 -21.67
CA VAL A 858 -13.48 36.11 -20.30
C VAL A 858 -11.98 35.82 -20.29
N ALA A 859 -11.39 35.52 -21.46
CA ALA A 859 -9.96 35.30 -21.61
C ALA A 859 -9.27 36.58 -22.08
N HIS A 860 -8.11 36.86 -21.50
CA HIS A 860 -7.30 38.06 -21.78
C HIS A 860 -5.89 37.68 -22.19
N ASP A 861 -5.19 38.59 -22.85
CA ASP A 861 -3.78 38.36 -23.17
C ASP A 861 -2.96 38.39 -21.89
N TYR A 862 -2.17 37.35 -21.66
CA TYR A 862 -1.33 37.24 -20.49
C TYR A 862 -0.10 38.14 -20.65
N VAL A 863 0.11 39.03 -19.67
CA VAL A 863 1.23 39.97 -19.69
C VAL A 863 2.49 39.23 -19.26
N MET A 864 3.40 39.09 -20.23
CA MET A 864 4.70 38.41 -20.11
C MET A 864 5.83 39.35 -19.70
#